data_AF-G5E297-F1
#
_entry.id   AF-G5E297-F1
#
_cell.length_a   1.000
_cell.length_b   1.000
_cell.length_c   1.000
_cell.angle_alpha   90.00
_cell.angle_beta   90.00
_cell.angle_gamma   90.00
#
_symmetry.space_group_name_H-M   'P 1'
#
loop_
_entity.id
_entity.type
_entity.pdbx_description
1 polymer ?
#
loop_
_entity_poly.entity_id
_entity_poly.type
_entity_poly.pdbx_seq_one_letter_code
_entity_poly.pdbx_strand_id
1 'polypeptide(L)'
;WTFTKAGARFLSVKAHTANLVLDDGTKIKGYSFGHPTSAAGEIVFNTGLSGYVEAVTDPGYRGQILTLTNPIIGNGGAPDTKALDSYGLMKFLESEHIQSEWLHEEKVPALYGIDTRMLAKKIRDKGTVLGKIEFEGQPVEFVDPNQRNLIDEVSTKEIKVYGKGNPVKIVAVDCGVKHNVIRQLVKRGAEVNLVPWNHDVSKMEYDGLFITNGPGNPELAQPLVQNLRKVFSSDRPEPVFGISIGNEIAALAAGARTYRLPMANRGQNQPVMNTMNGQAFITAQNHAYGVSNSLPAGWKEFLFDVFMSMIKKGKGTTLASVMPKPALQSKRIEVSKVLILGSGGLSIGQAGEFDYSGSRAVKAKTVLMNPNIASVQTNEVGIKQADSVYFLPITPQFVTEVIKTERPDGIILGMGGQTALNCGVELFKRGVFKEYGVKVLGTSVESIMATEDRQLFSEKLMEINEPIAPSYAVETIKDALKAAEKIGYPVMIRSAYALGGLGSGLCPDKETLIDLGTKDAMGVHTGDSIVVAPSQTLSNEEFQLRSCAIKVVRHLGIVGECNIQYALHPTSLEYVIIEVNARLSRSSALASKATGYPLAFIAAKIALGIPLPEIKNVVSGKTTACFEPSLDYMVTKIPRWDLDRFHGTSGLIGSSMKSVGEVMAIGRTFEESFQKALRMCHPSVDGFTANLPMNKAWPADVNLRKEMAEPTSTRVYSMAKGLENGIPIDEIHKLTSIDKWFLYKMQGILNMENTLKSSKSESVLEDTLRRAKQIGFSDRYIGKCLGLSEAQTRELRLSKNVKPWVKQIDTLAAEYPAVTNYLYLTYNGQEHDIKFDDHGIMVLGCGPYHIGSSVEFDWCAVSSITLRQLGKKTVVLNCNPETVSTDFDECDKLYFEELSQERILDVFQQEQCDGCAVPLYKNGVKIMGTSPLQIDRAEDRSVFSAVLDELQIAQAPWKAVNSLDDALQFTKTVGYPCLLRPSYVLSGSAMNVVYGEEELKNFLAEATRVSQEHPVVITKFVQGAREVEMDAVAKDGRVISHAISEHVEDAGVHSGDAACFGENIYTAFLKAMISTGFKLPQKGIIGIQHSFRPHFLGTAQQLKEEGFKLYATEATADWLNANDVPAIPVAWPSVEGQSTNQMSIQKLIKEGNIDMVINLPNSNTKYVRDNYLIRRTAVDSGVALLTNFQVVKLFAEAMKYSGDLDTKSLFHYRQFGATKS
;
A
#
# COMPACT_ATOMS: atom_id res chain seq x y z
N TRP A 1 -22.25 18.65 -0.22
CA TRP A 1 -22.95 17.61 -0.99
C TRP A 1 -23.81 16.78 -0.05
N THR A 2 -25.12 17.01 -0.04
CA THR A 2 -26.07 16.17 0.71
C THR A 2 -26.38 14.94 -0.12
N PHE A 3 -25.92 13.76 0.32
CA PHE A 3 -26.44 12.47 -0.16
C PHE A 3 -27.97 12.48 0.01
N THR A 4 -28.70 12.71 -1.07
CA THR A 4 -30.15 12.56 -1.06
C THR A 4 -30.48 11.07 -0.87
N LYS A 5 -31.62 10.81 -0.25
CA LYS A 5 -32.19 9.48 0.07
C LYS A 5 -32.30 8.50 -1.11
N ALA A 6 -31.90 8.87 -2.32
CA ALA A 6 -32.02 8.04 -3.52
C ALA A 6 -31.17 6.77 -3.48
N GLY A 7 -29.99 6.80 -2.83
CA GLY A 7 -29.17 5.60 -2.62
C GLY A 7 -29.88 4.50 -1.81
N ALA A 8 -30.85 4.87 -0.96
CA ALA A 8 -31.64 3.92 -0.16
C ALA A 8 -32.86 3.35 -0.90
N ARG A 9 -33.26 3.92 -2.05
CA ARG A 9 -34.43 3.45 -2.83
C ARG A 9 -34.16 2.20 -3.69
N PHE A 10 -32.91 1.75 -3.79
CA PHE A 10 -32.53 0.59 -4.60
C PHE A 10 -32.93 -0.78 -4.01
N LEU A 11 -33.60 -0.82 -2.86
CA LEU A 11 -33.91 -2.07 -2.14
C LEU A 11 -35.39 -2.52 -2.23
N SER A 12 -36.31 -1.82 -2.91
CA SER A 12 -37.73 -2.23 -2.91
C SER A 12 -38.55 -2.08 -4.20
N VAL A 13 -37.95 -1.78 -5.35
CA VAL A 13 -38.64 -1.81 -6.65
C VAL A 13 -37.98 -2.88 -7.53
N LYS A 14 -38.75 -3.76 -8.19
CA LYS A 14 -38.21 -4.68 -9.21
C LYS A 14 -37.32 -3.88 -10.16
N ALA A 15 -36.01 -4.07 -10.10
CA ALA A 15 -35.07 -3.32 -10.93
C ALA A 15 -35.34 -3.63 -12.40
N HIS A 16 -35.64 -2.60 -13.20
CA HIS A 16 -35.87 -2.77 -14.63
C HIS A 16 -34.56 -3.21 -15.29
N THR A 17 -34.61 -4.23 -16.13
CA THR A 17 -33.43 -4.73 -16.86
C THR A 17 -33.51 -4.33 -18.33
N ALA A 18 -32.36 -4.13 -18.95
CA ALA A 18 -32.23 -3.96 -20.40
C ALA A 18 -31.02 -4.73 -20.91
N ASN A 19 -30.87 -4.82 -22.23
CA ASN A 19 -29.71 -5.46 -22.84
C ASN A 19 -28.85 -4.42 -23.55
N LEU A 20 -27.54 -4.48 -23.35
CA LEU A 20 -26.59 -3.91 -24.28
C LEU A 20 -26.36 -4.91 -25.41
N VAL A 21 -26.71 -4.53 -26.64
CA VAL A 21 -26.56 -5.35 -27.84
C VAL A 21 -25.50 -4.72 -28.74
N LEU A 22 -24.50 -5.49 -29.14
CA LEU A 22 -23.45 -5.08 -30.09
C LEU A 22 -23.80 -5.54 -31.50
N ASP A 23 -23.25 -4.85 -32.50
CA ASP A 23 -23.38 -5.20 -33.93
C ASP A 23 -22.83 -6.59 -34.28
N ASP A 24 -21.87 -7.10 -33.51
CA ASP A 24 -21.35 -8.46 -33.64
C ASP A 24 -22.26 -9.55 -33.05
N GLY A 25 -23.44 -9.18 -32.56
CA GLY A 25 -24.43 -10.07 -31.95
C GLY A 25 -24.22 -10.33 -30.45
N THR A 26 -23.15 -9.80 -29.84
CA THR A 26 -22.97 -9.89 -28.38
C THR A 26 -24.14 -9.23 -27.67
N LYS A 27 -24.77 -9.93 -26.71
CA LYS A 27 -25.89 -9.43 -25.91
C LYS A 27 -25.57 -9.57 -24.42
N ILE A 28 -25.60 -8.45 -23.70
CA ILE A 28 -25.24 -8.39 -22.28
C ILE A 28 -26.39 -7.78 -21.49
N LYS A 29 -26.90 -8.52 -20.52
CA LYS A 29 -27.96 -8.05 -19.62
C LYS A 29 -27.37 -7.10 -18.58
N GLY A 30 -28.03 -5.96 -18.37
CA GLY A 30 -27.72 -5.00 -17.32
C GLY A 30 -28.97 -4.52 -16.58
N TYR A 31 -28.75 -3.80 -15.49
CA TYR A 31 -29.80 -3.20 -14.67
C TYR A 31 -29.87 -1.70 -14.93
N SER A 32 -31.07 -1.20 -15.22
CA SER A 32 -31.29 0.22 -15.51
C SER A 32 -31.19 1.06 -14.25
N PHE A 33 -30.45 2.16 -14.35
CA PHE A 33 -30.44 3.24 -13.36
C PHE A 33 -30.64 4.63 -13.99
N GLY A 34 -30.67 4.72 -15.33
CA GLY A 34 -31.06 5.92 -16.08
C GLY A 34 -32.53 5.89 -16.52
N HIS A 35 -32.85 6.68 -17.55
CA HIS A 35 -34.18 6.71 -18.15
C HIS A 35 -34.50 5.38 -18.86
N PRO A 36 -35.71 4.80 -18.69
CA PRO A 36 -36.06 3.49 -19.22
C PRO A 36 -36.46 3.53 -20.71
N THR A 37 -35.56 4.04 -21.56
CA THR A 37 -35.75 4.11 -23.02
C THR A 37 -34.60 3.51 -23.79
N SER A 38 -34.89 2.87 -24.92
CA SER A 38 -33.84 2.35 -25.80
C SER A 38 -33.11 3.46 -26.56
N ALA A 39 -31.82 3.27 -26.81
CA ALA A 39 -30.99 4.17 -27.60
C ALA A 39 -29.88 3.40 -28.32
N ALA A 40 -29.46 3.89 -29.49
CA ALA A 40 -28.39 3.32 -30.30
C ALA A 40 -27.31 4.36 -30.60
N GLY A 41 -26.07 3.89 -30.79
CA GLY A 41 -24.93 4.73 -31.10
C GLY A 41 -23.63 3.94 -31.21
N GLU A 42 -22.51 4.64 -31.34
CA GLU A 42 -21.19 4.02 -31.26
C GLU A 42 -20.83 3.76 -29.80
N ILE A 43 -20.39 2.55 -29.47
CA ILE A 43 -19.85 2.25 -28.14
C ILE A 43 -18.38 2.62 -28.07
N VAL A 44 -18.04 3.38 -27.05
CA VAL A 44 -16.67 3.80 -26.77
C VAL A 44 -16.31 3.48 -25.32
N PHE A 45 -15.02 3.44 -24.99
CA PHE A 45 -14.57 3.39 -23.60
C PHE A 45 -13.63 4.56 -23.30
N ASN A 46 -13.56 4.95 -22.03
CA ASN A 46 -12.61 5.97 -21.55
C ASN A 46 -11.94 5.50 -20.26
N THR A 47 -10.61 5.62 -20.20
CA THR A 47 -9.79 5.16 -19.08
C THR A 47 -9.67 6.15 -17.91
N GLY A 48 -10.28 7.34 -18.02
CA GLY A 48 -10.35 8.32 -16.94
C GLY A 48 -11.15 7.80 -15.74
N LEU A 49 -10.57 7.90 -14.54
CA LEU A 49 -11.16 7.34 -13.33
C LEU A 49 -12.04 8.34 -12.57
N SER A 50 -11.70 9.63 -12.63
CA SER A 50 -12.38 10.73 -11.94
C SER A 50 -13.15 11.63 -12.90
N GLY A 51 -14.10 12.39 -12.34
CA GLY A 51 -14.84 13.41 -13.09
C GLY A 51 -15.86 12.83 -14.07
N TYR A 52 -16.65 11.83 -13.63
CA TYR A 52 -17.69 11.28 -14.50
C TYR A 52 -18.74 12.34 -14.89
N VAL A 53 -18.99 13.35 -14.06
CA VAL A 53 -19.92 14.44 -14.35
C VAL A 53 -19.42 15.30 -15.52
N GLU A 54 -18.14 15.68 -15.48
CA GLU A 54 -17.48 16.42 -16.55
C GLU A 54 -17.31 15.57 -17.81
N ALA A 55 -17.08 14.26 -17.66
CA ALA A 55 -16.97 13.33 -18.78
C ALA A 55 -18.31 13.19 -19.52
N VAL A 56 -19.41 12.92 -18.82
CA VAL A 56 -20.73 12.72 -19.48
C VAL A 56 -21.34 14.02 -20.03
N THR A 57 -20.77 15.18 -19.69
CA THR A 57 -21.13 16.49 -20.25
C THR A 57 -20.22 16.95 -21.37
N ASP A 58 -19.21 16.17 -21.72
CA ASP A 58 -18.32 16.47 -22.84
C ASP A 58 -19.08 16.33 -24.17
N PRO A 59 -19.20 17.41 -24.97
CA PRO A 59 -19.84 17.35 -26.29
C PRO A 59 -19.21 16.31 -27.23
N GLY A 60 -17.95 15.92 -26.99
CA GLY A 60 -17.25 14.85 -27.72
C GLY A 60 -17.95 13.49 -27.70
N TYR A 61 -18.86 13.24 -26.75
CA TYR A 61 -19.63 11.99 -26.66
C TYR A 61 -20.99 12.02 -27.38
N ARG A 62 -21.30 13.08 -28.13
CA ARG A 62 -22.58 13.15 -28.87
C ARG A 62 -22.79 11.91 -29.75
N GLY A 63 -23.92 11.21 -29.54
CA GLY A 63 -24.29 10.01 -30.30
C GLY A 63 -23.55 8.73 -29.88
N GLN A 64 -22.76 8.75 -28.81
CA GLN A 64 -21.99 7.60 -28.33
C GLN A 64 -22.61 7.00 -27.04
N ILE A 65 -22.37 5.70 -26.83
CA ILE A 65 -22.63 4.97 -25.59
C ILE A 65 -21.29 4.84 -24.85
N LEU A 66 -21.14 5.56 -23.74
CA LEU A 66 -19.89 5.62 -22.99
C LEU A 66 -19.75 4.45 -22.00
N THR A 67 -18.70 3.66 -22.17
CA THR A 67 -18.24 2.65 -21.20
C THR A 67 -17.18 3.26 -20.28
N LEU A 68 -17.52 3.43 -19.00
CA LEU A 68 -16.56 3.90 -17.99
C LEU A 68 -15.75 2.72 -17.46
N THR A 69 -14.41 2.82 -17.49
CA THR A 69 -13.55 1.73 -16.97
C THR A 69 -13.51 1.69 -15.46
N ASN A 70 -13.65 2.84 -14.76
CA ASN A 70 -13.81 2.86 -13.32
C ASN A 70 -15.07 2.04 -12.94
N PRO A 71 -14.93 0.94 -12.17
CA PRO A 71 -16.04 0.05 -11.90
C PRO A 71 -17.01 0.60 -10.84
N ILE A 72 -16.68 1.71 -10.19
CA ILE A 72 -17.44 2.32 -9.10
C ILE A 72 -17.81 3.76 -9.48
N ILE A 73 -19.01 3.94 -10.04
CA ILE A 73 -19.52 5.21 -10.54
C ILE A 73 -20.67 5.72 -9.66
N GLY A 74 -20.79 7.05 -9.55
CA GLY A 74 -21.89 7.72 -8.84
C GLY A 74 -21.59 8.11 -7.39
N ASN A 75 -20.34 7.97 -6.94
CA ASN A 75 -19.96 8.21 -5.53
C ASN A 75 -20.30 9.61 -5.03
N GLY A 76 -20.13 10.64 -5.87
CA GLY A 76 -20.41 12.03 -5.51
C GLY A 76 -21.85 12.47 -5.80
N GLY A 77 -22.69 11.62 -6.41
CA GLY A 77 -23.99 12.04 -6.96
C GLY A 77 -23.84 13.03 -8.14
N ALA A 78 -24.76 13.98 -8.26
CA ALA A 78 -24.69 15.06 -9.26
C ALA A 78 -24.58 16.42 -8.56
N PRO A 79 -23.79 17.39 -9.09
CA PRO A 79 -23.73 18.75 -8.56
C PRO A 79 -25.05 19.49 -8.79
N ASP A 80 -25.11 20.75 -8.36
CA ASP A 80 -26.14 21.67 -8.84
C ASP A 80 -25.95 21.92 -10.35
N THR A 81 -26.79 21.28 -11.16
CA THR A 81 -26.72 21.31 -12.62
C THR A 81 -27.26 22.60 -13.24
N LYS A 82 -27.89 23.47 -12.45
CA LYS A 82 -28.49 24.74 -12.91
C LYS A 82 -27.69 25.96 -12.46
N ALA A 83 -26.74 25.79 -11.54
CA ALA A 83 -25.87 26.85 -11.11
C ALA A 83 -25.05 27.40 -12.29
N LEU A 84 -25.08 28.72 -12.48
CA LEU A 84 -24.23 29.42 -13.43
C LEU A 84 -23.04 30.07 -12.72
N ASP A 85 -21.90 30.15 -13.40
CA ASP A 85 -20.75 30.94 -12.96
C ASP A 85 -20.90 32.42 -13.35
N SER A 86 -19.89 33.23 -13.01
CA SER A 86 -19.88 34.67 -13.30
C SER A 86 -19.89 35.01 -14.80
N TYR A 87 -19.65 34.03 -15.67
CA TYR A 87 -19.68 34.20 -17.13
C TYR A 87 -20.99 33.70 -17.75
N GLY A 88 -21.94 33.24 -16.93
CA GLY A 88 -23.19 32.65 -17.42
C GLY A 88 -23.04 31.24 -17.98
N LEU A 89 -21.93 30.54 -17.68
CA LEU A 89 -21.73 29.15 -18.05
C LEU A 89 -22.17 28.23 -16.89
N MET A 90 -22.61 27.01 -17.18
CA MET A 90 -22.92 26.02 -16.15
C MET A 90 -21.70 25.80 -15.26
N LYS A 91 -21.82 26.02 -13.95
CA LYS A 91 -20.69 26.15 -13.02
C LYS A 91 -19.87 24.86 -12.87
N PHE A 92 -20.55 23.72 -12.80
CA PHE A 92 -19.95 22.41 -12.49
C PHE A 92 -19.95 21.45 -13.68
N LEU A 93 -20.37 21.92 -14.86
CA LEU A 93 -20.57 21.10 -16.05
C LEU A 93 -19.76 21.67 -17.23
N GLU A 94 -19.46 20.80 -18.19
CA GLU A 94 -18.66 21.18 -19.37
C GLU A 94 -19.49 21.55 -20.60
N SER A 95 -20.82 21.36 -20.58
CA SER A 95 -21.74 21.89 -21.59
C SER A 95 -23.16 22.07 -21.03
N GLU A 96 -24.06 22.63 -21.85
CA GLU A 96 -25.50 22.75 -21.56
C GLU A 96 -26.26 21.42 -21.73
N HIS A 97 -25.60 20.35 -22.23
CA HIS A 97 -26.19 19.04 -22.49
C HIS A 97 -25.57 17.99 -21.54
N ILE A 98 -26.39 17.13 -20.95
CA ILE A 98 -25.95 16.42 -19.74
C ILE A 98 -26.54 14.95 -19.72
N GLN A 99 -25.90 13.96 -19.02
CA GLN A 99 -26.43 12.61 -18.55
C GLN A 99 -26.21 12.10 -17.02
N SER A 100 -27.05 12.26 -15.93
CA SER A 100 -26.98 11.57 -14.53
C SER A 100 -28.02 11.96 -13.44
N GLU A 101 -28.74 11.00 -12.77
CA GLU A 101 -29.99 11.05 -11.90
C GLU A 101 -31.10 11.95 -12.44
N TRP A 102 -30.72 13.17 -12.68
CA TRP A 102 -30.98 13.92 -13.87
C TRP A 102 -30.71 13.16 -15.22
N LEU A 103 -30.14 11.93 -15.26
CA LEU A 103 -30.17 10.96 -16.41
C LEU A 103 -31.63 10.68 -16.76
N HIS A 104 -32.47 10.53 -15.73
CA HIS A 104 -33.90 10.35 -15.91
C HIS A 104 -34.56 11.66 -16.38
N GLU A 105 -34.12 12.83 -15.89
CA GLU A 105 -34.64 14.14 -16.32
C GLU A 105 -34.27 14.47 -17.78
N GLU A 106 -33.07 14.11 -18.23
CA GLU A 106 -32.56 14.31 -19.61
C GLU A 106 -32.90 13.16 -20.56
N LYS A 107 -33.62 12.15 -20.08
CA LYS A 107 -34.04 11.00 -20.88
C LYS A 107 -32.89 10.18 -21.46
N VAL A 108 -31.85 9.98 -20.66
CA VAL A 108 -30.65 9.23 -21.07
C VAL A 108 -30.66 7.85 -20.40
N PRO A 109 -30.53 6.76 -21.18
CA PRO A 109 -30.44 5.42 -20.63
C PRO A 109 -29.05 5.11 -20.07
N ALA A 110 -29.02 4.34 -18.98
CA ALA A 110 -27.77 3.89 -18.38
C ALA A 110 -27.96 2.54 -17.67
N LEU A 111 -26.96 1.67 -17.79
CA LEU A 111 -26.96 0.30 -17.25
C LEU A 111 -25.78 0.06 -16.31
N TYR A 112 -26.01 -0.67 -15.22
CA TYR A 112 -24.96 -1.23 -14.36
C TYR A 112 -25.02 -2.77 -14.36
N GLY A 113 -24.02 -3.41 -13.76
CA GLY A 113 -23.93 -4.89 -13.69
C GLY A 113 -23.35 -5.54 -14.95
N ILE A 114 -22.73 -4.74 -15.82
CA ILE A 114 -22.09 -5.16 -17.07
C ILE A 114 -20.57 -5.21 -16.87
N ASP A 115 -19.90 -6.21 -17.44
CA ASP A 115 -18.43 -6.30 -17.41
C ASP A 115 -17.79 -5.26 -18.35
N THR A 116 -17.51 -4.07 -17.81
CA THR A 116 -16.91 -2.95 -18.57
C THR A 116 -15.51 -3.24 -19.10
N ARG A 117 -14.76 -4.16 -18.46
CA ARG A 117 -13.43 -4.58 -18.91
C ARG A 117 -13.51 -5.46 -20.16
N MET A 118 -14.46 -6.40 -20.18
CA MET A 118 -14.77 -7.19 -21.38
C MET A 118 -15.17 -6.29 -22.55
N LEU A 119 -15.98 -5.26 -22.30
CA LEU A 119 -16.36 -4.28 -23.32
C LEU A 119 -15.14 -3.49 -23.84
N ALA A 120 -14.28 -2.98 -22.96
CA ALA A 120 -13.07 -2.27 -23.37
C ALA A 120 -12.19 -3.13 -24.29
N LYS A 121 -11.97 -4.42 -23.93
CA LYS A 121 -11.23 -5.38 -24.76
C LYS A 121 -11.88 -5.60 -26.14
N LYS A 122 -13.20 -5.68 -26.21
CA LYS A 122 -13.95 -5.85 -27.48
C LYS A 122 -13.87 -4.61 -28.38
N ILE A 123 -13.92 -3.41 -27.77
CA ILE A 123 -13.90 -2.13 -28.50
C ILE A 123 -12.50 -1.81 -29.02
N ARG A 124 -11.46 -2.05 -28.21
CA ARG A 124 -10.06 -1.70 -28.47
C ARG A 124 -9.58 -2.02 -29.89
N ASP A 125 -9.94 -3.20 -30.42
CA ASP A 125 -9.35 -3.74 -31.65
C ASP A 125 -10.22 -3.54 -32.91
N LYS A 126 -11.38 -2.87 -32.81
CA LYS A 126 -12.40 -2.86 -33.88
C LYS A 126 -12.62 -1.50 -34.57
N GLY A 127 -11.99 -0.40 -34.11
CA GLY A 127 -12.15 0.94 -34.67
C GLY A 127 -13.53 1.59 -34.44
N THR A 128 -14.60 0.97 -34.94
CA THR A 128 -16.00 1.32 -34.66
C THR A 128 -16.73 0.09 -34.15
N VAL A 129 -17.42 0.23 -33.02
CA VAL A 129 -18.36 -0.80 -32.54
C VAL A 129 -19.71 -0.12 -32.36
N LEU A 130 -20.73 -0.58 -33.10
CA LEU A 130 -22.09 -0.07 -32.92
C LEU A 130 -22.80 -0.86 -31.83
N GLY A 131 -23.62 -0.14 -31.07
CA GLY A 131 -24.29 -0.64 -29.90
C GLY A 131 -25.69 -0.06 -29.73
N LYS A 132 -26.51 -0.78 -28.98
CA LYS A 132 -27.78 -0.26 -28.47
C LYS A 132 -28.07 -0.75 -27.07
N ILE A 133 -28.59 0.14 -26.24
CA ILE A 133 -29.29 -0.21 -25.01
C ILE A 133 -30.74 -0.47 -25.42
N GLU A 134 -31.21 -1.70 -25.21
CA GLU A 134 -32.51 -2.16 -25.66
C GLU A 134 -33.37 -2.68 -24.50
N PHE A 135 -34.45 -1.96 -24.22
CA PHE A 135 -35.50 -2.35 -23.29
C PHE A 135 -36.53 -3.25 -23.98
N GLU A 136 -37.16 -4.12 -23.20
CA GLU A 136 -38.24 -4.98 -23.69
C GLU A 136 -39.40 -4.14 -24.24
N GLY A 137 -39.87 -4.47 -25.44
CA GLY A 137 -40.94 -3.74 -26.13
C GLY A 137 -40.52 -2.41 -26.78
N GLN A 138 -39.24 -2.04 -26.77
CA GLN A 138 -38.72 -0.80 -27.36
C GLN A 138 -37.53 -1.09 -28.32
N PRO A 139 -37.74 -1.79 -29.45
CA PRO A 139 -36.65 -2.08 -30.37
C PRO A 139 -36.13 -0.80 -31.03
N VAL A 140 -34.81 -0.70 -31.22
CA VAL A 140 -34.15 0.37 -31.98
C VAL A 140 -33.14 -0.21 -32.96
N GLU A 141 -32.97 0.43 -34.11
CA GLU A 141 -31.98 0.04 -35.11
C GLU A 141 -30.58 0.51 -34.71
N PHE A 142 -29.55 -0.22 -35.17
CA PHE A 142 -28.17 0.27 -35.05
C PHE A 142 -27.99 1.52 -35.91
N VAL A 143 -27.31 2.53 -35.35
CA VAL A 143 -27.02 3.80 -36.03
C VAL A 143 -25.55 4.16 -35.83
N ASP A 144 -24.84 4.40 -36.93
CA ASP A 144 -23.51 5.02 -36.87
C ASP A 144 -23.66 6.55 -36.83
N PRO A 145 -23.42 7.20 -35.67
CA PRO A 145 -23.55 8.65 -35.55
C PRO A 145 -22.54 9.40 -36.42
N ASN A 146 -21.40 8.79 -36.78
CA ASN A 146 -20.31 9.44 -37.49
C ASN A 146 -20.61 9.73 -38.98
N GLN A 147 -21.70 9.18 -39.51
CA GLN A 147 -22.20 9.50 -40.86
C GLN A 147 -22.88 10.89 -40.92
N ARG A 148 -23.17 11.49 -39.77
CA ARG A 148 -23.81 12.80 -39.64
C ARG A 148 -22.78 13.84 -39.20
N ASN A 149 -23.00 15.11 -39.56
CA ASN A 149 -22.17 16.21 -39.09
C ASN A 149 -22.48 16.54 -37.63
N LEU A 150 -21.87 15.79 -36.69
CA LEU A 150 -22.12 15.95 -35.25
C LEU A 150 -21.70 17.32 -34.72
N ILE A 151 -20.75 18.00 -35.37
CA ILE A 151 -20.35 19.37 -35.03
C ILE A 151 -21.55 20.33 -35.15
N ASP A 152 -22.36 20.18 -36.20
CA ASP A 152 -23.56 21.01 -36.36
C ASP A 152 -24.59 20.74 -35.26
N GLU A 153 -24.67 19.52 -34.73
CA GLU A 153 -25.63 19.21 -33.65
C GLU A 153 -25.29 19.87 -32.32
N VAL A 154 -24.01 20.16 -32.06
CA VAL A 154 -23.54 20.68 -30.76
C VAL A 154 -23.07 22.12 -30.80
N SER A 155 -22.74 22.66 -31.98
CA SER A 155 -22.33 24.06 -32.14
C SER A 155 -23.45 25.01 -31.74
N THR A 156 -23.08 26.11 -31.08
CA THR A 156 -23.94 27.29 -30.90
C THR A 156 -24.56 27.71 -32.23
N LYS A 157 -25.80 28.20 -32.17
CA LYS A 157 -26.56 28.68 -33.33
C LYS A 157 -26.43 30.19 -33.54
N GLU A 158 -26.00 30.89 -32.51
CA GLU A 158 -25.83 32.34 -32.49
C GLU A 158 -24.46 32.70 -31.92
N ILE A 159 -24.00 33.91 -32.22
CA ILE A 159 -22.76 34.44 -31.65
C ILE A 159 -23.00 34.76 -30.17
N LYS A 160 -22.20 34.17 -29.29
CA LYS A 160 -22.21 34.46 -27.84
C LYS A 160 -20.89 35.14 -27.46
N VAL A 161 -20.95 36.15 -26.57
CA VAL A 161 -19.76 36.90 -26.12
C VAL A 161 -19.54 36.68 -24.64
N TYR A 162 -18.35 36.22 -24.27
CA TYR A 162 -17.93 35.98 -22.88
C TYR A 162 -16.74 36.85 -22.49
N GLY A 163 -16.66 37.27 -21.23
CA GLY A 163 -15.59 38.16 -20.77
C GLY A 163 -15.63 39.55 -21.43
N LYS A 164 -16.84 40.04 -21.73
CA LYS A 164 -17.06 41.30 -22.45
C LYS A 164 -16.27 42.46 -21.82
N GLY A 165 -15.55 43.22 -22.64
CA GLY A 165 -14.70 44.33 -22.22
C GLY A 165 -13.24 43.95 -21.92
N ASN A 166 -12.90 42.65 -21.96
CA ASN A 166 -11.51 42.22 -21.89
C ASN A 166 -10.70 42.70 -23.11
N PRO A 167 -9.39 42.98 -22.94
CA PRO A 167 -8.59 43.68 -23.94
C PRO A 167 -8.20 42.84 -25.16
N VAL A 168 -8.20 41.50 -25.05
CA VAL A 168 -7.78 40.59 -26.12
C VAL A 168 -9.02 39.97 -26.77
N LYS A 169 -9.30 40.25 -28.04
CA LYS A 169 -10.43 39.66 -28.75
C LYS A 169 -10.06 38.31 -29.34
N ILE A 170 -10.72 37.24 -28.91
CA ILE A 170 -10.53 35.90 -29.46
C ILE A 170 -11.84 35.44 -30.08
N VAL A 171 -11.80 35.11 -31.37
CA VAL A 171 -12.92 34.40 -32.01
C VAL A 171 -12.73 32.92 -31.77
N ALA A 172 -13.69 32.29 -31.11
CA ALA A 172 -13.72 30.85 -30.85
C ALA A 172 -14.78 30.20 -31.75
N VAL A 173 -14.35 29.39 -32.71
CA VAL A 173 -15.25 28.61 -33.57
C VAL A 173 -15.73 27.40 -32.81
N ASP A 174 -17.01 27.38 -32.49
CA ASP A 174 -17.64 26.33 -31.69
C ASP A 174 -17.85 25.06 -32.51
N CYS A 175 -17.01 24.05 -32.27
CA CYS A 175 -17.18 22.71 -32.82
C CYS A 175 -17.86 21.74 -31.83
N GLY A 176 -18.31 22.22 -30.66
CA GLY A 176 -18.64 21.41 -29.49
C GLY A 176 -17.80 21.81 -28.28
N VAL A 177 -17.74 23.11 -28.01
CA VAL A 177 -16.87 23.70 -27.00
C VAL A 177 -17.16 23.16 -25.60
N LYS A 178 -16.10 22.81 -24.88
CA LYS A 178 -16.18 22.61 -23.43
C LYS A 178 -16.12 23.95 -22.70
N HIS A 179 -17.02 24.17 -21.74
CA HIS A 179 -17.09 25.41 -20.97
C HIS A 179 -15.73 25.83 -20.37
N ASN A 180 -14.90 24.89 -19.91
CA ASN A 180 -13.59 25.24 -19.35
C ASN A 180 -12.66 25.91 -20.38
N VAL A 181 -12.79 25.67 -21.69
CA VAL A 181 -12.03 26.40 -22.72
C VAL A 181 -12.32 27.90 -22.63
N ILE A 182 -13.61 28.26 -22.55
CA ILE A 182 -14.05 29.65 -22.41
C ILE A 182 -13.54 30.23 -21.10
N ARG A 183 -13.69 29.52 -19.98
CA ARG A 183 -13.19 29.96 -18.66
C ARG A 183 -11.68 30.25 -18.69
N GLN A 184 -10.87 29.40 -19.32
CA GLN A 184 -9.41 29.57 -19.38
C GLN A 184 -8.97 30.75 -20.26
N LEU A 185 -9.70 31.02 -21.35
CA LEU A 185 -9.46 32.18 -22.21
C LEU A 185 -9.85 33.49 -21.49
N VAL A 186 -11.05 33.56 -20.93
CA VAL A 186 -11.54 34.75 -20.20
C VAL A 186 -10.65 35.06 -18.99
N LYS A 187 -10.24 34.04 -18.23
CA LYS A 187 -9.32 34.20 -17.08
C LYS A 187 -7.97 34.81 -17.48
N ARG A 188 -7.55 34.66 -18.74
CA ARG A 188 -6.31 35.24 -19.28
C ARG A 188 -6.53 36.58 -19.99
N GLY A 189 -7.69 37.21 -19.78
CA GLY A 189 -7.99 38.55 -20.29
C GLY A 189 -8.52 38.55 -21.73
N ALA A 190 -9.14 37.46 -22.18
CA ALA A 190 -9.79 37.42 -23.49
C ALA A 190 -11.28 37.79 -23.43
N GLU A 191 -11.74 38.61 -24.36
CA GLU A 191 -13.14 38.69 -24.78
C GLU A 191 -13.35 37.61 -25.83
N VAL A 192 -14.15 36.60 -25.51
CA VAL A 192 -14.34 35.41 -26.34
C VAL A 192 -15.63 35.55 -27.13
N ASN A 193 -15.50 35.73 -28.44
CA ASN A 193 -16.60 35.68 -29.40
C ASN A 193 -16.78 34.24 -29.86
N LEU A 194 -17.66 33.49 -29.19
CA LEU A 194 -18.01 32.13 -29.56
C LEU A 194 -18.97 32.18 -30.75
N VAL A 195 -18.54 31.66 -31.90
CA VAL A 195 -19.29 31.71 -33.17
C VAL A 195 -19.70 30.30 -33.62
N PRO A 196 -20.81 30.17 -34.38
CA PRO A 196 -21.19 28.88 -34.98
C PRO A 196 -20.08 28.28 -35.83
N TRP A 197 -20.00 26.94 -35.88
CA TRP A 197 -18.96 26.21 -36.62
C TRP A 197 -18.79 26.64 -38.08
N ASN A 198 -19.87 27.05 -38.75
CA ASN A 198 -19.89 27.43 -40.16
C ASN A 198 -19.79 28.95 -40.39
N HIS A 199 -19.58 29.75 -39.34
CA HIS A 199 -19.48 31.20 -39.45
C HIS A 199 -18.26 31.63 -40.26
N ASP A 200 -18.41 32.68 -41.09
CA ASP A 200 -17.33 33.21 -41.93
C ASP A 200 -16.38 34.11 -41.13
N VAL A 201 -15.46 33.48 -40.41
CA VAL A 201 -14.47 34.16 -39.57
C VAL A 201 -13.45 34.99 -40.36
N SER A 202 -13.34 34.81 -41.68
CA SER A 202 -12.33 35.51 -42.50
C SER A 202 -12.52 37.04 -42.51
N LYS A 203 -13.74 37.50 -42.21
CA LYS A 203 -14.15 38.92 -42.21
C LYS A 203 -14.19 39.56 -40.83
N MET A 204 -13.93 38.79 -39.77
CA MET A 204 -13.97 39.30 -38.40
C MET A 204 -12.63 39.89 -37.99
N GLU A 205 -12.67 40.90 -37.13
CA GLU A 205 -11.50 41.40 -36.41
C GLU A 205 -11.31 40.62 -35.11
N TYR A 206 -10.08 40.16 -34.87
CA TYR A 206 -9.68 39.43 -33.68
C TYR A 206 -8.16 39.55 -33.51
N ASP A 207 -7.68 39.29 -32.29
CA ASP A 207 -6.26 39.19 -31.97
C ASP A 207 -5.76 37.73 -32.04
N GLY A 208 -6.68 36.76 -32.00
CA GLY A 208 -6.40 35.34 -32.20
C GLY A 208 -7.64 34.55 -32.60
N LEU A 209 -7.44 33.48 -33.37
CA LEU A 209 -8.49 32.56 -33.80
C LEU A 209 -8.33 31.21 -33.11
N PHE A 210 -9.41 30.74 -32.48
CA PHE A 210 -9.44 29.50 -31.72
C PHE A 210 -10.46 28.54 -32.30
N ILE A 211 -10.10 27.27 -32.50
CA ILE A 211 -11.02 26.22 -32.97
C ILE A 211 -11.16 25.20 -31.85
N THR A 212 -12.38 25.03 -31.35
CA THR A 212 -12.63 24.26 -30.13
C THR A 212 -12.60 22.75 -30.37
N ASN A 213 -12.64 21.99 -29.28
CA ASN A 213 -12.93 20.56 -29.32
C ASN A 213 -14.36 20.28 -29.84
N GLY A 214 -14.65 19.01 -30.13
CA GLY A 214 -15.96 18.59 -30.63
C GLY A 214 -16.05 17.11 -31.01
N PRO A 215 -17.25 16.61 -31.38
CA PRO A 215 -17.50 15.25 -31.83
C PRO A 215 -17.43 15.08 -33.35
N GLY A 216 -17.35 13.82 -33.80
CA GLY A 216 -17.62 13.43 -35.19
C GLY A 216 -16.42 13.44 -36.13
N ASN A 217 -16.71 13.24 -37.42
CA ASN A 217 -15.69 13.21 -38.48
C ASN A 217 -15.36 14.64 -38.96
N PRO A 218 -14.11 15.11 -38.83
CA PRO A 218 -13.71 16.46 -39.25
C PRO A 218 -13.94 16.73 -40.74
N GLU A 219 -13.94 15.70 -41.60
CA GLU A 219 -14.15 15.85 -43.05
C GLU A 219 -15.57 16.31 -43.41
N LEU A 220 -16.55 16.12 -42.52
CA LEU A 220 -17.93 16.57 -42.75
C LEU A 220 -18.11 18.08 -42.52
N ALA A 221 -17.12 18.76 -41.92
CA ALA A 221 -17.14 20.20 -41.64
C ALA A 221 -16.54 21.06 -42.77
N GLN A 222 -16.81 20.72 -44.04
CA GLN A 222 -16.22 21.41 -45.19
C GLN A 222 -16.37 22.94 -45.20
N PRO A 223 -17.53 23.54 -44.83
CA PRO A 223 -17.65 25.00 -44.71
C PRO A 223 -16.59 25.63 -43.80
N LEU A 224 -16.29 25.00 -42.65
CA LEU A 224 -15.28 25.49 -41.73
C LEU A 224 -13.87 25.31 -42.31
N VAL A 225 -13.57 24.15 -42.90
CA VAL A 225 -12.28 23.91 -43.57
C VAL A 225 -12.01 24.99 -44.63
N GLN A 226 -13.01 25.36 -45.42
CA GLN A 226 -12.86 26.42 -46.43
C GLN A 226 -12.70 27.81 -45.79
N ASN A 227 -13.41 28.11 -44.72
CA ASN A 227 -13.24 29.38 -44.01
C ASN A 227 -11.83 29.53 -43.41
N LEU A 228 -11.29 28.47 -42.80
CA LEU A 228 -9.91 28.47 -42.30
C LEU A 228 -8.89 28.54 -43.44
N ARG A 229 -9.14 27.87 -44.56
CA ARG A 229 -8.25 27.94 -45.72
C ARG A 229 -8.15 29.37 -46.28
N LYS A 230 -9.25 30.13 -46.27
CA LYS A 230 -9.21 31.57 -46.60
C LYS A 230 -8.32 32.36 -45.62
N VAL A 231 -8.42 32.08 -44.32
CA VAL A 231 -7.55 32.72 -43.31
C VAL A 231 -6.08 32.37 -43.56
N PHE A 232 -5.75 31.10 -43.75
CA PHE A 232 -4.37 30.64 -43.95
C PHE A 232 -3.75 31.11 -45.27
N SER A 233 -4.57 31.38 -46.29
CA SER A 233 -4.12 31.90 -47.59
C SER A 233 -4.03 33.43 -47.63
N SER A 234 -4.33 34.11 -46.52
CA SER A 234 -4.29 35.57 -46.40
C SER A 234 -3.03 36.04 -45.66
N ASP A 235 -2.70 37.33 -45.75
CA ASP A 235 -1.56 37.94 -45.04
C ASP A 235 -1.85 38.22 -43.55
N ARG A 236 -2.86 37.57 -42.98
CA ARG A 236 -3.29 37.77 -41.59
C ARG A 236 -2.24 37.21 -40.62
N PRO A 237 -1.70 38.04 -39.72
CA PRO A 237 -0.64 37.63 -38.79
C PRO A 237 -1.17 37.07 -37.47
N GLU A 238 -2.48 37.06 -37.25
CA GLU A 238 -3.08 36.57 -36.02
C GLU A 238 -2.82 35.06 -35.83
N PRO A 239 -2.44 34.61 -34.64
CA PRO A 239 -2.22 33.19 -34.39
C PRO A 239 -3.54 32.41 -34.45
N VAL A 240 -3.43 31.17 -34.92
CA VAL A 240 -4.54 30.21 -34.99
C VAL A 240 -4.20 28.99 -34.14
N PHE A 241 -5.13 28.55 -33.30
CA PHE A 241 -4.93 27.40 -32.42
C PHE A 241 -6.17 26.51 -32.37
N GLY A 242 -5.97 25.20 -32.57
CA GLY A 242 -7.02 24.19 -32.55
C GLY A 242 -6.80 23.16 -31.45
N ILE A 243 -7.87 22.73 -30.78
CA ILE A 243 -7.84 21.64 -29.79
C ILE A 243 -8.67 20.46 -30.29
N SER A 244 -8.15 19.22 -30.14
CA SER A 244 -8.86 17.99 -30.54
C SER A 244 -9.29 18.07 -32.01
N ILE A 245 -10.59 17.95 -32.33
CA ILE A 245 -11.12 18.12 -33.69
C ILE A 245 -10.73 19.46 -34.33
N GLY A 246 -10.53 20.52 -33.53
CA GLY A 246 -10.04 21.80 -34.04
C GLY A 246 -8.63 21.71 -34.63
N ASN A 247 -7.76 20.86 -34.06
CA ASN A 247 -6.45 20.54 -34.64
C ASN A 247 -6.60 19.76 -35.95
N GLU A 248 -7.53 18.81 -36.01
CA GLU A 248 -7.82 18.02 -37.21
C GLU A 248 -8.35 18.89 -38.36
N ILE A 249 -9.30 19.78 -38.08
CA ILE A 249 -9.89 20.70 -39.07
C ILE A 249 -8.86 21.74 -39.53
N ALA A 250 -8.05 22.28 -38.62
CA ALA A 250 -6.95 23.17 -38.99
C ALA A 250 -5.95 22.45 -39.90
N ALA A 251 -5.61 21.19 -39.60
CA ALA A 251 -4.72 20.39 -40.45
C ALA A 251 -5.31 20.15 -41.84
N LEU A 252 -6.61 19.83 -41.96
CA LEU A 252 -7.31 19.72 -43.26
C LEU A 252 -7.30 21.02 -44.06
N ALA A 253 -7.50 22.16 -43.39
CA ALA A 253 -7.46 23.47 -44.03
C ALA A 253 -6.05 23.80 -44.55
N ALA A 254 -5.01 23.43 -43.79
CA ALA A 254 -3.61 23.55 -44.19
C ALA A 254 -3.21 22.60 -45.34
N GLY A 255 -3.96 21.52 -45.57
CA GLY A 255 -3.74 20.55 -46.65
C GLY A 255 -3.21 19.18 -46.21
N ALA A 256 -3.20 18.90 -44.91
CA ALA A 256 -2.96 17.55 -44.38
C ALA A 256 -4.20 16.65 -44.56
N ARG A 257 -4.08 15.38 -44.18
CA ARG A 257 -5.21 14.42 -44.17
C ARG A 257 -5.56 14.02 -42.76
N THR A 258 -6.83 13.68 -42.55
CA THR A 258 -7.33 13.05 -41.33
C THR A 258 -7.70 11.59 -41.61
N TYR A 259 -7.66 10.76 -40.58
CA TYR A 259 -8.09 9.36 -40.67
C TYR A 259 -8.69 8.91 -39.34
N ARG A 260 -9.58 7.92 -39.38
CA ARG A 260 -10.10 7.31 -38.15
C ARG A 260 -9.04 6.41 -37.54
N LEU A 261 -8.79 6.58 -36.25
CA LEU A 261 -7.83 5.77 -35.51
C LEU A 261 -8.35 4.32 -35.40
N PRO A 262 -7.48 3.31 -35.63
CA PRO A 262 -7.83 1.92 -35.31
C PRO A 262 -8.17 1.73 -33.83
N MET A 263 -7.52 2.51 -32.97
CA MET A 263 -7.73 2.57 -31.53
C MET A 263 -7.76 4.05 -31.12
N ALA A 264 -8.92 4.51 -30.67
CA ALA A 264 -9.13 5.90 -30.27
C ALA A 264 -8.32 6.26 -29.01
N ASN A 265 -7.96 7.54 -28.86
CA ASN A 265 -7.32 8.03 -27.63
C ASN A 265 -8.38 8.65 -26.72
N ARG A 266 -8.76 7.91 -25.67
CA ARG A 266 -9.83 8.26 -24.73
C ARG A 266 -9.41 7.95 -23.30
N GLY A 267 -8.93 8.95 -22.59
CA GLY A 267 -8.39 8.78 -21.24
C GLY A 267 -7.87 10.08 -20.65
N GLN A 268 -7.51 10.05 -19.36
CA GLN A 268 -6.87 11.15 -18.64
C GLN A 268 -5.36 10.92 -18.42
N ASN A 269 -4.84 9.81 -18.93
CA ASN A 269 -3.49 9.30 -18.72
C ASN A 269 -2.65 9.26 -20.00
N GLN A 270 -3.06 9.98 -21.06
CA GLN A 270 -2.48 9.86 -22.39
C GLN A 270 -1.16 10.64 -22.47
N PRO A 271 0.00 9.99 -22.68
CA PRO A 271 1.27 10.68 -22.74
C PRO A 271 1.52 11.26 -24.13
N VAL A 272 1.98 12.50 -24.16
CA VAL A 272 2.45 13.17 -25.39
C VAL A 272 3.86 13.70 -25.19
N MET A 273 4.63 13.74 -26.26
CA MET A 273 5.99 14.28 -26.26
C MET A 273 6.06 15.50 -27.16
N ASN A 274 6.64 16.58 -26.65
CA ASN A 274 6.97 17.74 -27.45
C ASN A 274 8.25 17.46 -28.24
N THR A 275 8.10 17.27 -29.55
CA THR A 275 9.18 16.91 -30.47
C THR A 275 10.26 18.00 -30.61
N MET A 276 9.97 19.26 -30.24
CA MET A 276 10.94 20.36 -30.33
C MET A 276 11.92 20.40 -29.16
N ASN A 277 11.53 19.92 -27.98
CA ASN A 277 12.33 20.07 -26.76
C ASN A 277 12.44 18.81 -25.90
N GLY A 278 11.79 17.70 -26.30
CA GLY A 278 11.82 16.40 -25.62
C GLY A 278 10.98 16.31 -24.33
N GLN A 279 10.24 17.35 -23.95
CA GLN A 279 9.39 17.31 -22.76
C GLN A 279 8.17 16.42 -22.95
N ALA A 280 7.86 15.61 -21.95
CA ALA A 280 6.65 14.79 -21.92
C ALA A 280 5.55 15.43 -21.05
N PHE A 281 4.29 15.25 -21.46
CA PHE A 281 3.10 15.72 -20.75
C PHE A 281 2.07 14.60 -20.67
N ILE A 282 1.34 14.51 -19.55
CA ILE A 282 0.15 13.67 -19.43
C ILE A 282 -1.07 14.51 -19.78
N THR A 283 -1.95 13.98 -20.65
CA THR A 283 -3.06 14.72 -21.24
C THR A 283 -4.38 13.97 -21.11
N ALA A 284 -5.47 14.73 -21.03
CA ALA A 284 -6.81 14.22 -21.24
C ALA A 284 -7.15 14.30 -22.73
N GLN A 285 -7.52 13.17 -23.32
CA GLN A 285 -7.90 13.06 -24.73
C GLN A 285 -9.24 12.36 -24.86
N ASN A 286 -10.00 12.76 -25.88
CA ASN A 286 -11.29 12.19 -26.23
C ASN A 286 -11.55 12.36 -27.73
N HIS A 287 -10.80 11.64 -28.57
CA HIS A 287 -10.95 11.71 -30.02
C HIS A 287 -10.73 10.35 -30.70
N ALA A 288 -11.40 10.15 -31.84
CA ALA A 288 -11.34 8.92 -32.63
C ALA A 288 -10.69 9.12 -34.01
N TYR A 289 -10.31 10.36 -34.35
CA TYR A 289 -9.63 10.71 -35.59
C TYR A 289 -8.22 11.22 -35.28
N GLY A 290 -7.33 11.14 -36.24
CA GLY A 290 -5.95 11.61 -36.13
C GLY A 290 -5.51 12.33 -37.41
N VAL A 291 -4.45 13.12 -37.29
CA VAL A 291 -3.83 13.83 -38.42
C VAL A 291 -2.68 13.00 -38.97
N SER A 292 -2.50 12.98 -40.30
CA SER A 292 -1.37 12.32 -40.95
C SER A 292 -0.03 12.96 -40.57
N ASN A 293 1.01 12.16 -40.34
CA ASN A 293 2.35 12.61 -39.92
C ASN A 293 3.05 13.60 -40.88
N SER A 294 2.59 13.74 -42.13
CA SER A 294 3.13 14.70 -43.10
C SER A 294 2.33 16.01 -43.05
N LEU A 295 2.82 16.97 -42.26
CA LEU A 295 2.32 18.35 -42.31
C LEU A 295 2.89 19.08 -43.54
N PRO A 296 2.13 19.99 -44.17
CA PRO A 296 2.64 20.88 -45.21
C PRO A 296 3.81 21.74 -44.69
N ALA A 297 4.71 22.15 -45.58
CA ALA A 297 5.85 23.00 -45.22
C ALA A 297 5.37 24.31 -44.55
N GLY A 298 6.02 24.69 -43.44
CA GLY A 298 5.71 25.91 -42.68
C GLY A 298 4.83 25.71 -41.43
N TRP A 299 4.24 24.53 -41.23
CA TRP A 299 3.38 24.24 -40.07
C TRP A 299 4.14 23.55 -38.93
N LYS A 300 3.82 23.94 -37.68
CA LYS A 300 4.38 23.37 -36.46
C LYS A 300 3.32 23.28 -35.35
N GLU A 301 3.42 22.26 -34.52
CA GLU A 301 2.55 22.02 -33.36
C GLU A 301 3.03 22.83 -32.14
N PHE A 302 2.11 23.30 -31.29
CA PHE A 302 2.43 24.02 -30.06
C PHE A 302 1.33 23.96 -29.00
N LEU A 303 1.59 24.48 -27.80
CA LEU A 303 0.71 24.41 -26.62
C LEU A 303 -0.13 25.67 -26.41
N PHE A 304 -1.19 25.58 -25.61
CA PHE A 304 -2.12 26.69 -25.34
C PHE A 304 -1.46 27.97 -24.75
N ASP A 305 -0.54 27.85 -23.79
CA ASP A 305 0.11 29.05 -23.23
C ASP A 305 1.04 29.74 -24.25
N VAL A 306 1.50 28.98 -25.26
CA VAL A 306 2.27 29.52 -26.39
C VAL A 306 1.36 30.35 -27.29
N PHE A 307 0.14 29.89 -27.56
CA PHE A 307 -0.88 30.67 -28.27
C PHE A 307 -1.13 32.03 -27.61
N MET A 308 -1.40 32.05 -26.30
CA MET A 308 -1.64 33.30 -25.57
C MET A 308 -0.41 34.22 -25.56
N SER A 309 0.79 33.65 -25.48
CA SER A 309 2.04 34.41 -25.53
C SER A 309 2.29 35.03 -26.90
N MET A 310 1.94 34.33 -27.99
CA MET A 310 2.02 34.85 -29.37
C MET A 310 1.12 36.06 -29.56
N ILE A 311 -0.13 35.99 -29.08
CA ILE A 311 -1.07 37.12 -29.13
C ILE A 311 -0.49 38.33 -28.40
N LYS A 312 -0.01 38.13 -27.16
CA LYS A 312 0.49 39.21 -26.32
C LYS A 312 1.76 39.88 -26.87
N LYS A 313 2.67 39.12 -27.51
CA LYS A 313 3.92 39.66 -28.08
C LYS A 313 3.72 40.29 -29.46
N GLY A 314 2.68 39.90 -30.20
CA GLY A 314 2.30 40.53 -31.47
C GLY A 314 3.15 40.12 -32.68
N LYS A 315 3.03 40.89 -33.76
CA LYS A 315 3.58 40.57 -35.09
C LYS A 315 5.10 40.37 -35.07
N GLY A 316 5.59 39.33 -35.76
CA GLY A 316 7.02 38.99 -35.87
C GLY A 316 7.55 38.06 -34.77
N THR A 317 6.71 37.67 -33.79
CA THR A 317 7.07 36.69 -32.76
C THR A 317 7.27 35.30 -33.39
N THR A 318 8.42 34.68 -33.15
CA THR A 318 8.67 33.30 -33.59
C THR A 318 8.22 32.31 -32.51
N LEU A 319 7.75 31.13 -32.92
CA LEU A 319 7.34 30.08 -31.99
C LEU A 319 8.46 29.76 -30.97
N ALA A 320 9.70 29.65 -31.43
CA ALA A 320 10.86 29.40 -30.57
C ALA A 320 11.03 30.43 -29.43
N SER A 321 10.60 31.68 -29.62
CA SER A 321 10.73 32.75 -28.63
C SER A 321 9.72 32.70 -27.48
N VAL A 322 8.68 31.87 -27.61
CA VAL A 322 7.58 31.73 -26.64
C VAL A 322 7.40 30.30 -26.13
N MET A 323 8.15 29.33 -26.66
CA MET A 323 8.17 27.98 -26.15
C MET A 323 8.81 27.90 -24.75
N PRO A 324 8.29 27.06 -23.84
CA PRO A 324 8.96 26.75 -22.58
C PRO A 324 10.34 26.14 -22.83
N LYS A 325 11.36 26.69 -22.17
CA LYS A 325 12.71 26.10 -22.17
C LYS A 325 12.74 24.93 -21.19
N PRO A 326 13.36 23.79 -21.52
CA PRO A 326 13.57 22.70 -20.57
C PRO A 326 14.36 23.20 -19.35
N ALA A 327 13.82 23.03 -18.15
CA ALA A 327 14.52 23.42 -16.91
C ALA A 327 15.68 22.47 -16.58
N LEU A 328 15.59 21.21 -17.00
CA LEU A 328 16.59 20.16 -16.83
C LEU A 328 16.82 19.46 -18.16
N GLN A 329 18.09 19.29 -18.55
CA GLN A 329 18.48 18.35 -19.60
C GLN A 329 18.93 17.05 -18.93
N SER A 330 18.30 15.92 -19.25
CA SER A 330 18.70 14.64 -18.68
C SER A 330 20.07 14.25 -19.22
N LYS A 331 21.11 14.35 -18.39
CA LYS A 331 22.42 13.78 -18.69
C LYS A 331 22.50 12.41 -18.06
N ARG A 332 22.87 11.40 -18.84
CA ARG A 332 23.16 10.06 -18.32
C ARG A 332 24.28 10.15 -17.29
N ILE A 333 24.08 9.50 -16.15
CA ILE A 333 25.11 9.40 -15.12
C ILE A 333 25.93 8.15 -15.40
N GLU A 334 27.22 8.35 -15.66
CA GLU A 334 28.17 7.24 -15.78
C GLU A 334 28.57 6.77 -14.38
N VAL A 335 28.25 5.51 -14.11
CA VAL A 335 28.65 4.73 -12.93
C VAL A 335 29.01 3.32 -13.36
N SER A 336 30.04 2.77 -12.73
CA SER A 336 30.57 1.44 -12.99
C SER A 336 30.22 0.44 -11.88
N LYS A 337 30.15 0.91 -10.62
CA LYS A 337 29.84 0.10 -9.44
C LYS A 337 28.97 0.89 -8.45
N VAL A 338 27.81 0.34 -8.13
CA VAL A 338 26.82 0.98 -7.26
C VAL A 338 26.71 0.22 -5.93
N LEU A 339 26.87 0.94 -4.81
CA LEU A 339 26.55 0.45 -3.47
C LEU A 339 25.07 0.70 -3.16
N ILE A 340 24.34 -0.33 -2.76
CA ILE A 340 22.94 -0.26 -2.35
C ILE A 340 22.87 -0.59 -0.86
N LEU A 341 22.24 0.29 -0.09
CA LEU A 341 21.98 0.07 1.34
C LEU A 341 20.59 -0.54 1.53
N GLY A 342 20.51 -1.74 2.12
CA GLY A 342 19.27 -2.40 2.53
C GLY A 342 18.69 -1.81 3.83
N SER A 343 17.57 -2.37 4.27
CA SER A 343 16.81 -1.87 5.44
C SER A 343 17.43 -2.18 6.80
N GLY A 344 18.26 -3.22 6.91
CA GLY A 344 18.65 -3.76 8.22
C GLY A 344 17.65 -4.82 8.70
N GLY A 345 17.58 -5.03 10.02
CA GLY A 345 16.52 -5.86 10.62
C GLY A 345 15.12 -5.25 10.46
N LEU A 346 14.10 -6.10 10.44
CA LEU A 346 12.70 -5.67 10.35
C LEU A 346 12.23 -5.08 11.69
N SER A 347 11.52 -3.96 11.63
CA SER A 347 10.90 -3.33 12.79
C SER A 347 9.53 -2.76 12.43
N ILE A 348 8.69 -2.49 13.44
CA ILE A 348 7.41 -1.79 13.19
C ILE A 348 7.69 -0.47 12.46
N GLY A 349 6.96 -0.24 11.37
CA GLY A 349 7.13 0.91 10.47
C GLY A 349 8.21 0.77 9.40
N GLN A 350 9.12 -0.21 9.52
CA GLN A 350 10.18 -0.50 8.54
C GLN A 350 10.27 -2.02 8.30
N ALA A 351 9.41 -2.54 7.43
CA ALA A 351 9.23 -3.99 7.24
C ALA A 351 9.76 -4.48 5.86
N GLY A 352 9.13 -5.51 5.30
CA GLY A 352 9.64 -6.23 4.12
C GLY A 352 9.58 -5.43 2.81
N GLU A 353 8.91 -4.28 2.79
CA GLU A 353 8.77 -3.43 1.61
C GLU A 353 10.12 -3.02 0.97
N PHE A 354 11.17 -2.97 1.78
CA PHE A 354 12.52 -2.60 1.35
C PHE A 354 13.30 -3.76 0.73
N ASP A 355 12.99 -5.00 1.11
CA ASP A 355 13.57 -6.21 0.50
C ASP A 355 13.10 -6.34 -0.96
N TYR A 356 11.80 -6.08 -1.20
CA TYR A 356 11.24 -5.95 -2.56
C TYR A 356 11.89 -4.81 -3.35
N SER A 357 12.00 -3.64 -2.74
CA SER A 357 12.49 -2.43 -3.39
C SER A 357 13.94 -2.53 -3.83
N GLY A 358 14.84 -2.96 -2.93
CA GLY A 358 16.27 -3.03 -3.21
C GLY A 358 16.65 -4.12 -4.21
N SER A 359 15.87 -5.21 -4.30
CA SER A 359 16.07 -6.28 -5.28
C SER A 359 15.83 -5.84 -6.74
N ARG A 360 15.13 -4.72 -6.95
CA ARG A 360 14.80 -4.18 -8.30
C ARG A 360 15.82 -3.19 -8.84
N ALA A 361 16.82 -2.78 -8.05
CA ALA A 361 17.77 -1.74 -8.42
C ALA A 361 18.92 -2.21 -9.35
N VAL A 362 19.00 -3.50 -9.67
CA VAL A 362 20.20 -4.12 -10.25
C VAL A 362 20.24 -4.01 -11.79
N LYS A 363 21.30 -3.38 -12.33
CA LYS A 363 21.68 -3.45 -13.76
C LYS A 363 23.16 -3.11 -14.03
N ALA A 364 23.83 -2.38 -13.13
CA ALA A 364 25.29 -2.17 -13.11
C ALA A 364 25.97 -3.18 -12.17
N LYS A 365 27.32 -3.16 -12.02
CA LYS A 365 27.94 -3.93 -10.95
C LYS A 365 27.41 -3.44 -9.60
N THR A 366 26.84 -4.32 -8.80
CA THR A 366 26.15 -3.95 -7.56
C THR A 366 26.81 -4.57 -6.35
N VAL A 367 26.98 -3.74 -5.32
CA VAL A 367 27.32 -4.17 -3.98
C VAL A 367 26.11 -3.91 -3.10
N LEU A 368 25.66 -4.92 -2.37
CA LEU A 368 24.57 -4.80 -1.42
C LEU A 368 25.10 -4.92 0.01
N MET A 369 24.68 -4.01 0.89
CA MET A 369 24.80 -4.19 2.34
C MET A 369 23.42 -4.42 2.94
N ASN A 370 23.21 -5.58 3.57
CA ASN A 370 22.02 -5.86 4.35
C ASN A 370 22.34 -6.95 5.41
N PRO A 371 22.23 -6.67 6.72
CA PRO A 371 22.47 -7.66 7.76
C PRO A 371 21.31 -8.67 7.94
N ASN A 372 20.15 -8.47 7.32
CA ASN A 372 19.06 -9.42 7.40
C ASN A 372 19.29 -10.63 6.46
N ILE A 373 19.69 -11.77 7.03
CA ILE A 373 19.94 -13.02 6.27
C ILE A 373 18.67 -13.65 5.70
N ALA A 374 17.52 -13.40 6.34
CA ALA A 374 16.23 -13.93 5.89
C ALA A 374 15.64 -13.12 4.73
N SER A 375 16.27 -11.99 4.38
CA SER A 375 15.86 -11.15 3.26
C SER A 375 16.14 -11.84 1.92
N VAL A 376 15.11 -11.90 1.07
CA VAL A 376 15.24 -12.33 -0.33
C VAL A 376 16.27 -11.50 -1.09
N GLN A 377 16.49 -10.24 -0.69
CA GLN A 377 17.46 -9.34 -1.30
C GLN A 377 18.89 -9.90 -1.29
N THR A 378 19.20 -10.78 -0.34
CA THR A 378 20.53 -11.33 -0.12
C THR A 378 20.74 -12.71 -0.75
N ASN A 379 19.74 -13.24 -1.48
CA ASN A 379 19.82 -14.56 -2.09
C ASN A 379 20.87 -14.62 -3.22
N GLU A 380 21.59 -15.74 -3.32
CA GLU A 380 22.79 -15.90 -4.14
C GLU A 380 22.52 -16.33 -5.60
N VAL A 381 21.27 -16.35 -6.07
CA VAL A 381 20.93 -16.77 -7.44
C VAL A 381 19.88 -15.87 -8.10
N GLY A 382 20.14 -15.42 -9.33
CA GLY A 382 19.14 -14.78 -10.22
C GLY A 382 19.54 -13.40 -10.77
N ILE A 383 18.68 -12.81 -11.60
CA ILE A 383 18.93 -11.49 -12.24
C ILE A 383 18.82 -10.33 -11.25
N LYS A 384 18.15 -10.55 -10.10
CA LYS A 384 17.91 -9.55 -9.05
C LYS A 384 19.00 -9.55 -7.96
N GLN A 385 19.98 -10.43 -8.07
CA GLN A 385 21.08 -10.57 -7.10
C GLN A 385 22.13 -9.48 -7.29
N ALA A 386 22.75 -9.04 -6.19
CA ALA A 386 23.93 -8.18 -6.25
C ALA A 386 25.22 -8.99 -6.49
N ASP A 387 26.18 -8.42 -7.24
CA ASP A 387 27.48 -9.09 -7.49
C ASP A 387 28.26 -9.39 -6.21
N SER A 388 28.06 -8.59 -5.16
CA SER A 388 28.66 -8.81 -3.83
C SER A 388 27.70 -8.40 -2.73
N VAL A 389 27.57 -9.25 -1.70
CA VAL A 389 26.64 -9.05 -0.57
C VAL A 389 27.43 -9.02 0.74
N TYR A 390 27.18 -7.99 1.54
CA TYR A 390 27.77 -7.77 2.86
C TYR A 390 26.69 -7.83 3.95
N PHE A 391 26.72 -8.91 4.72
CA PHE A 391 25.95 -9.06 5.97
C PHE A 391 26.62 -8.28 7.11
N LEU A 392 26.56 -6.96 7.03
CA LEU A 392 27.15 -6.03 7.99
C LEU A 392 26.12 -5.00 8.46
N PRO A 393 26.29 -4.43 9.67
CA PRO A 393 25.41 -3.37 10.15
C PRO A 393 25.40 -2.16 9.21
N ILE A 394 24.22 -1.56 9.02
CA ILE A 394 24.06 -0.33 8.22
C ILE A 394 24.36 0.89 9.09
N THR A 395 25.64 1.10 9.37
CA THR A 395 26.13 2.26 10.14
C THR A 395 27.24 3.00 9.38
N PRO A 396 27.47 4.29 9.66
CA PRO A 396 28.51 5.06 8.97
C PRO A 396 29.89 4.40 9.04
N GLN A 397 30.21 3.70 10.13
CA GLN A 397 31.49 2.99 10.28
C GLN A 397 31.63 1.87 9.25
N PHE A 398 30.72 0.89 9.26
CA PHE A 398 30.80 -0.27 8.36
C PHE A 398 30.61 0.12 6.89
N VAL A 399 29.72 1.08 6.59
CA VAL A 399 29.51 1.55 5.22
C VAL A 399 30.77 2.25 4.69
N THR A 400 31.47 3.02 5.52
CA THR A 400 32.76 3.64 5.12
C THR A 400 33.80 2.58 4.77
N GLU A 401 33.89 1.51 5.56
CA GLU A 401 34.84 0.42 5.28
C GLU A 401 34.49 -0.37 4.01
N VAL A 402 33.21 -0.60 3.73
CA VAL A 402 32.79 -1.18 2.44
C VAL A 402 33.11 -0.23 1.29
N ILE A 403 32.91 1.08 1.43
CA ILE A 403 33.33 2.08 0.42
C ILE A 403 34.84 2.02 0.17
N LYS A 404 35.67 1.91 1.22
CA LYS A 404 37.13 1.77 1.10
C LYS A 404 37.53 0.51 0.33
N THR A 405 36.83 -0.59 0.61
CA THR A 405 37.12 -1.93 0.05
C THR A 405 36.65 -2.03 -1.40
N GLU A 406 35.40 -1.70 -1.67
CA GLU A 406 34.74 -1.90 -2.96
C GLU A 406 34.97 -0.75 -3.94
N ARG A 407 35.30 0.45 -3.46
CA ARG A 407 35.47 1.68 -4.25
C ARG A 407 34.31 1.93 -5.23
N PRO A 408 33.05 1.98 -4.75
CA PRO A 408 31.91 2.30 -5.60
C PRO A 408 31.98 3.76 -6.08
N ASP A 409 31.51 4.03 -7.30
CA ASP A 409 31.39 5.38 -7.86
C ASP A 409 29.95 5.93 -7.79
N GLY A 410 28.99 5.08 -7.38
CA GLY A 410 27.62 5.46 -7.08
C GLY A 410 27.07 4.82 -5.80
N ILE A 411 26.12 5.47 -5.13
CA ILE A 411 25.41 4.93 -3.97
C ILE A 411 23.90 5.22 -4.06
N ILE A 412 23.08 4.24 -3.66
CA ILE A 412 21.63 4.36 -3.53
C ILE A 412 21.26 4.26 -2.04
N LEU A 413 20.63 5.32 -1.52
CA LEU A 413 20.25 5.46 -0.11
C LEU A 413 18.73 5.53 0.11
N GLY A 414 17.94 5.68 -0.95
CA GLY A 414 16.48 5.84 -0.90
C GLY A 414 15.66 4.54 -0.98
N MET A 415 16.28 3.37 -0.82
CA MET A 415 15.63 2.06 -0.97
C MET A 415 15.70 1.16 0.27
N GLY A 416 16.38 1.59 1.34
CA GLY A 416 16.59 0.82 2.58
C GLY A 416 15.96 1.47 3.82
N GLY A 417 14.79 2.09 3.67
CA GLY A 417 14.08 2.73 4.78
C GLY A 417 14.83 3.90 5.43
N GLN A 418 14.48 4.20 6.68
CA GLN A 418 15.08 5.30 7.43
C GLN A 418 16.52 5.00 7.83
N THR A 419 16.84 3.74 8.13
CA THR A 419 18.19 3.31 8.52
C THR A 419 19.22 3.66 7.44
N ALA A 420 18.96 3.26 6.19
CA ALA A 420 19.84 3.58 5.06
C ALA A 420 19.92 5.09 4.79
N LEU A 421 18.79 5.78 4.86
CA LEU A 421 18.70 7.22 4.59
C LEU A 421 19.51 8.02 5.62
N ASN A 422 19.31 7.77 6.91
CA ASN A 422 20.02 8.44 7.99
C ASN A 422 21.53 8.14 7.94
N CYS A 423 21.91 6.88 7.65
CA CYS A 423 23.31 6.51 7.45
C CYS A 423 23.94 7.29 6.28
N GLY A 424 23.24 7.41 5.15
CA GLY A 424 23.70 8.15 3.98
C GLY A 424 23.86 9.64 4.24
N VAL A 425 22.88 10.27 4.92
CA VAL A 425 22.94 11.68 5.32
C VAL A 425 24.13 11.95 6.25
N GLU A 426 24.39 11.05 7.21
CA GLU A 426 25.51 11.19 8.14
C GLU A 426 26.88 11.06 7.43
N LEU A 427 27.01 10.12 6.49
CA LEU A 427 28.22 9.97 5.66
C LEU A 427 28.48 11.20 4.79
N PHE A 428 27.41 11.80 4.25
CA PHE A 428 27.49 13.06 3.50
C PHE A 428 27.97 14.21 4.41
N LYS A 429 27.38 14.37 5.60
CA LYS A 429 27.79 15.40 6.58
C LYS A 429 29.25 15.26 7.01
N ARG A 430 29.75 14.02 7.13
CA ARG A 430 31.16 13.72 7.43
C ARG A 430 32.11 13.91 6.25
N GLY A 431 31.60 14.18 5.04
CA GLY A 431 32.41 14.36 3.83
C GLY A 431 32.94 13.06 3.21
N VAL A 432 32.48 11.88 3.65
CA VAL A 432 32.98 10.57 3.18
C VAL A 432 32.72 10.40 1.68
N PHE A 433 31.54 10.74 1.19
CA PHE A 433 31.24 10.62 -0.25
C PHE A 433 32.16 11.49 -1.10
N LYS A 434 32.53 12.68 -0.61
CA LYS A 434 33.46 13.58 -1.29
C LYS A 434 34.90 13.04 -1.25
N GLU A 435 35.33 12.49 -0.12
CA GLU A 435 36.65 11.89 0.06
C GLU A 435 36.89 10.71 -0.90
N TYR A 436 35.89 9.85 -1.08
CA TYR A 436 36.00 8.64 -1.89
C TYR A 436 35.43 8.77 -3.32
N GLY A 437 34.92 9.94 -3.70
CA GLY A 437 34.36 10.19 -5.03
C GLY A 437 33.04 9.45 -5.33
N VAL A 438 32.25 9.16 -4.29
CA VAL A 438 30.98 8.42 -4.41
C VAL A 438 29.84 9.38 -4.75
N LYS A 439 29.14 9.15 -5.86
CA LYS A 439 27.98 9.96 -6.26
C LYS A 439 26.70 9.39 -5.64
N VAL A 440 25.88 10.25 -5.03
CA VAL A 440 24.52 9.86 -4.64
C VAL A 440 23.64 9.80 -5.90
N LEU A 441 23.03 8.64 -6.14
CA LEU A 441 22.19 8.41 -7.32
C LEU A 441 20.71 8.63 -6.99
N GLY A 442 20.03 9.39 -7.85
CA GLY A 442 18.63 9.80 -7.63
C GLY A 442 18.53 11.12 -6.88
N THR A 443 17.62 11.20 -5.92
CA THR A 443 17.40 12.41 -5.11
C THR A 443 18.64 12.79 -4.30
N SER A 444 19.00 14.07 -4.33
CA SER A 444 20.17 14.61 -3.61
C SER A 444 20.01 14.52 -2.08
N VAL A 445 21.12 14.53 -1.35
CA VAL A 445 21.10 14.53 0.12
C VAL A 445 20.48 15.83 0.65
N GLU A 446 20.71 16.94 -0.04
CA GLU A 446 20.14 18.24 0.27
C GLU A 446 18.61 18.24 0.16
N SER A 447 18.07 17.66 -0.92
CA SER A 447 16.63 17.46 -1.09
C SER A 447 16.05 16.55 -0.01
N ILE A 448 16.77 15.49 0.36
CA ILE A 448 16.37 14.58 1.43
C ILE A 448 16.34 15.30 2.79
N MET A 449 17.39 16.04 3.13
CA MET A 449 17.43 16.84 4.35
C MET A 449 16.28 17.86 4.38
N ALA A 450 15.96 18.48 3.25
CA ALA A 450 14.85 19.42 3.13
C ALA A 450 13.47 18.77 3.32
N THR A 451 13.33 17.46 3.15
CA THR A 451 12.07 16.74 3.42
C THR A 451 12.01 16.10 4.81
N GLU A 452 13.15 15.70 5.36
CA GLU A 452 13.24 15.04 6.67
C GLU A 452 13.28 16.04 7.84
N ASP A 453 13.83 17.23 7.61
CA ASP A 453 13.81 18.34 8.56
C ASP A 453 12.51 19.14 8.40
N ARG A 454 11.70 19.18 9.46
CA ARG A 454 10.35 19.78 9.42
C ARG A 454 10.39 21.30 9.28
N GLN A 455 11.46 21.97 9.74
CA GLN A 455 11.63 23.41 9.59
C GLN A 455 11.99 23.75 8.14
N LEU A 456 13.02 23.08 7.60
CA LEU A 456 13.44 23.27 6.21
C LEU A 456 12.30 22.93 5.23
N PHE A 457 11.53 21.88 5.52
CA PHE A 457 10.37 21.51 4.71
C PHE A 457 9.33 22.62 4.67
N SER A 458 9.00 23.20 5.83
CA SER A 458 8.06 24.33 5.91
C SER A 458 8.56 25.53 5.12
N GLU A 459 9.86 25.86 5.23
CA GLU A 459 10.48 26.95 4.48
C GLU A 459 10.39 26.72 2.97
N LYS A 460 10.67 25.51 2.50
CA LYS A 460 10.55 25.13 1.08
C LYS A 460 9.14 25.25 0.54
N LEU A 461 8.12 24.93 1.34
CA LEU A 461 6.72 25.12 0.92
C LEU A 461 6.31 26.59 0.89
N MET A 462 6.79 27.39 1.84
CA MET A 462 6.54 28.84 1.88
C MET A 462 7.14 29.56 0.67
N GLU A 463 8.31 29.14 0.16
CA GLU A 463 8.92 29.68 -1.07
C GLU A 463 7.99 29.63 -2.29
N ILE A 464 7.07 28.67 -2.34
CA ILE A 464 6.12 28.48 -3.44
C ILE A 464 4.66 28.77 -3.08
N ASN A 465 4.42 29.39 -1.92
CA ASN A 465 3.09 29.72 -1.38
C ASN A 465 2.15 28.50 -1.27
N GLU A 466 2.68 27.33 -0.88
CA GLU A 466 1.86 26.14 -0.62
C GLU A 466 1.45 26.08 0.86
N PRO A 467 0.20 25.66 1.17
CA PRO A 467 -0.32 25.69 2.52
C PRO A 467 0.27 24.56 3.39
N ILE A 468 0.74 24.95 4.57
CA ILE A 468 1.09 24.07 5.68
C ILE A 468 0.26 24.46 6.90
N ALA A 469 -0.09 23.49 7.74
CA ALA A 469 -0.75 23.80 9.01
C ALA A 469 0.14 24.72 9.88
N PRO A 470 -0.44 25.65 10.66
CA PRO A 470 0.31 26.45 11.62
C PRO A 470 1.16 25.55 12.52
N SER A 471 2.48 25.72 12.45
CA SER A 471 3.43 24.81 13.09
C SER A 471 4.73 25.52 13.46
N TYR A 472 5.46 24.93 14.41
CA TYR A 472 6.79 25.36 14.83
C TYR A 472 7.67 24.12 15.02
N ALA A 473 8.87 24.11 14.43
CA ALA A 473 9.89 23.14 14.78
C ALA A 473 10.57 23.57 16.09
N VAL A 474 10.76 22.63 17.01
CA VAL A 474 11.28 22.88 18.36
C VAL A 474 12.24 21.77 18.78
N GLU A 475 13.25 22.12 19.57
CA GLU A 475 14.27 21.18 20.06
C GLU A 475 14.11 20.86 21.56
N THR A 476 13.26 21.60 22.27
CA THR A 476 13.07 21.46 23.72
C THR A 476 11.59 21.40 24.10
N ILE A 477 11.26 20.68 25.18
CA ILE A 477 9.90 20.62 25.75
C ILE A 477 9.39 22.04 26.09
N LYS A 478 10.26 22.91 26.60
CA LYS A 478 9.91 24.29 26.96
C LYS A 478 9.43 25.07 25.73
N ASP A 479 10.09 24.91 24.59
CA ASP A 479 9.70 25.60 23.36
C ASP A 479 8.48 24.95 22.71
N ALA A 480 8.31 23.63 22.82
CA ALA A 480 7.09 22.93 22.42
C ALA A 480 5.86 23.48 23.16
N LEU A 481 5.96 23.70 24.48
CA LEU A 481 4.89 24.29 25.28
C LEU A 481 4.50 25.70 24.81
N LYS A 482 5.50 26.55 24.53
CA LYS A 482 5.25 27.90 23.98
C LYS A 482 4.61 27.85 22.60
N ALA A 483 5.05 26.92 21.75
CA ALA A 483 4.47 26.73 20.43
C ALA A 483 3.00 26.31 20.53
N ALA A 484 2.68 25.37 21.40
CA ALA A 484 1.31 24.90 21.62
C ALA A 484 0.39 25.98 22.21
N GLU A 485 0.90 26.83 23.11
CA GLU A 485 0.15 28.00 23.62
C GLU A 485 -0.17 29.02 22.51
N LYS A 486 0.71 29.17 21.51
CA LYS A 486 0.47 30.04 20.36
C LYS A 486 -0.49 29.47 19.33
N ILE A 487 -0.40 28.16 19.06
CA ILE A 487 -1.27 27.47 18.08
C ILE A 487 -2.67 27.28 18.67
N GLY A 488 -2.76 26.93 19.95
CA GLY A 488 -3.98 26.49 20.61
C GLY A 488 -4.15 24.97 20.56
N TYR A 489 -4.56 24.37 21.68
CA TYR A 489 -4.83 22.94 21.76
C TYR A 489 -6.17 22.57 21.08
N PRO A 490 -6.31 21.34 20.53
CA PRO A 490 -5.30 20.27 20.49
C PRO A 490 -4.20 20.53 19.44
N VAL A 491 -2.97 20.07 19.70
CA VAL A 491 -1.82 20.18 18.77
C VAL A 491 -1.25 18.81 18.43
N MET A 492 -0.59 18.65 17.28
CA MET A 492 0.09 17.40 16.89
C MET A 492 1.61 17.59 16.93
N ILE A 493 2.33 16.70 17.60
CA ILE A 493 3.80 16.60 17.53
C ILE A 493 4.23 15.48 16.59
N ARG A 494 5.31 15.70 15.84
CA ARG A 494 5.91 14.70 14.93
C ARG A 494 7.42 14.89 14.87
N SER A 495 8.17 13.79 14.93
CA SER A 495 9.62 13.79 14.87
C SER A 495 10.16 14.11 13.45
N ALA A 496 11.33 14.73 13.39
CA ALA A 496 12.16 14.84 12.20
C ALA A 496 13.05 13.60 12.05
N TYR A 497 13.51 13.28 10.83
CA TYR A 497 14.42 12.13 10.54
C TYR A 497 13.89 10.77 11.04
N ALA A 498 12.56 10.59 11.02
CA ALA A 498 11.87 9.42 11.52
C ALA A 498 10.72 9.02 10.59
N LEU A 499 10.32 7.75 10.65
CA LEU A 499 9.19 7.20 9.90
C LEU A 499 8.18 6.52 10.84
N GLY A 500 7.01 6.15 10.31
CA GLY A 500 6.01 5.38 11.05
C GLY A 500 5.38 6.13 12.23
N GLY A 501 5.60 7.45 12.32
CA GLY A 501 5.15 8.29 13.42
C GLY A 501 5.88 8.06 14.74
N LEU A 502 7.11 7.57 14.72
CA LEU A 502 7.92 7.38 15.92
C LEU A 502 8.02 8.69 16.74
N GLY A 503 7.54 8.67 17.99
CA GLY A 503 7.54 9.85 18.88
C GLY A 503 6.51 10.91 18.50
N SER A 504 5.39 10.52 17.88
CA SER A 504 4.35 11.45 17.40
C SER A 504 3.05 11.32 18.18
N GLY A 505 2.35 12.45 18.32
CA GLY A 505 1.00 12.44 18.85
C GLY A 505 0.27 13.79 18.92
N LEU A 506 -1.05 13.76 18.79
CA LEU A 506 -1.99 14.72 19.30
C LEU A 506 -1.92 14.87 20.83
N CYS A 507 -1.66 16.09 21.24
CA CYS A 507 -1.73 16.57 22.59
C CYS A 507 -3.04 17.36 22.73
N PRO A 508 -4.07 16.85 23.46
CA PRO A 508 -5.27 17.63 23.77
C PRO A 508 -5.02 18.71 24.81
N ASP A 509 -3.97 18.57 25.63
CA ASP A 509 -3.64 19.47 26.72
C ASP A 509 -2.12 19.51 26.99
N LYS A 510 -1.75 20.36 27.95
CA LYS A 510 -0.38 20.61 28.38
C LYS A 510 0.29 19.38 28.98
N GLU A 511 -0.45 18.61 29.78
CA GLU A 511 0.09 17.42 30.46
C GLU A 511 0.46 16.36 29.43
N THR A 512 -0.44 16.14 28.47
CA THR A 512 -0.21 15.22 27.36
C THR A 512 0.94 15.70 26.48
N LEU A 513 1.15 17.01 26.27
CA LEU A 513 2.33 17.49 25.52
C LEU A 513 3.66 17.25 26.26
N ILE A 514 3.68 17.35 27.59
CA ILE A 514 4.88 17.04 28.39
C ILE A 514 5.15 15.54 28.36
N ASP A 515 4.09 14.72 28.49
CA ASP A 515 4.19 13.26 28.43
C ASP A 515 4.54 12.75 27.03
N LEU A 516 3.96 13.33 25.97
CA LEU A 516 4.20 13.00 24.57
C LEU A 516 5.50 13.58 24.01
N GLY A 517 6.01 14.68 24.60
CA GLY A 517 7.43 15.01 24.55
C GLY A 517 8.35 13.85 24.98
N THR A 518 7.74 12.79 25.55
CA THR A 518 8.31 11.47 25.83
C THR A 518 7.44 10.25 25.42
N LYS A 519 6.38 10.36 24.59
CA LYS A 519 5.45 9.25 24.17
C LYS A 519 4.46 9.60 23.03
N ASP A 520 3.62 8.64 22.58
CA ASP A 520 2.76 8.72 21.36
C ASP A 520 1.22 8.79 21.61
N ALA A 521 0.43 9.50 20.76
CA ALA A 521 -1.06 9.35 20.64
C ALA A 521 -1.76 10.18 19.53
N MET A 522 -2.79 9.66 18.84
CA MET A 522 -3.89 10.38 18.08
C MET A 522 -3.60 11.08 16.72
N GLY A 523 -4.56 10.98 15.79
CA GLY A 523 -4.36 10.76 14.34
C GLY A 523 -4.32 9.25 14.05
N VAL A 524 -4.66 8.73 12.87
CA VAL A 524 -4.33 7.31 12.53
C VAL A 524 -3.28 7.33 11.45
N HIS A 525 -2.09 6.79 11.73
CA HIS A 525 -1.00 6.73 10.78
C HIS A 525 -1.44 6.00 9.50
N THR A 526 -0.93 6.37 8.34
CA THR A 526 -1.24 5.72 7.05
C THR A 526 -0.94 4.21 7.08
N GLY A 527 0.15 3.83 7.75
CA GLY A 527 0.52 2.44 7.99
C GLY A 527 -0.45 1.64 8.86
N ASP A 528 -1.18 2.29 9.77
CA ASP A 528 -2.20 1.69 10.65
C ASP A 528 -3.64 1.99 10.15
N SER A 529 -3.79 2.58 8.96
CA SER A 529 -5.08 2.91 8.36
C SER A 529 -5.55 1.84 7.38
N ILE A 530 -6.87 1.70 7.27
CA ILE A 530 -7.49 1.06 6.10
C ILE A 530 -7.39 2.04 4.94
N VAL A 531 -6.81 1.60 3.82
CA VAL A 531 -6.54 2.45 2.65
C VAL A 531 -7.19 1.82 1.42
N VAL A 532 -7.79 2.65 0.56
CA VAL A 532 -8.30 2.21 -0.75
C VAL A 532 -7.59 2.90 -1.89
N ALA A 533 -7.43 2.21 -3.02
CA ALA A 533 -6.87 2.76 -4.26
C ALA A 533 -7.69 2.32 -5.48
N PRO A 534 -8.07 3.22 -6.40
CA PRO A 534 -7.88 4.68 -6.33
C PRO A 534 -8.79 5.33 -5.26
N SER A 535 -8.63 6.64 -5.02
CA SER A 535 -9.51 7.42 -4.14
C SER A 535 -10.96 7.38 -4.61
N GLN A 536 -11.91 7.27 -3.68
CA GLN A 536 -13.35 7.06 -4.01
C GLN A 536 -14.23 8.29 -3.85
N THR A 537 -13.86 9.24 -2.98
CA THR A 537 -14.72 10.34 -2.53
C THR A 537 -14.26 11.72 -2.98
N LEU A 538 -13.25 11.79 -3.86
CA LEU A 538 -12.76 13.05 -4.42
C LEU A 538 -13.53 13.41 -5.70
N SER A 539 -13.89 14.69 -5.80
CA SER A 539 -14.27 15.33 -7.05
C SER A 539 -13.05 15.58 -7.94
N ASN A 540 -13.28 15.87 -9.21
CA ASN A 540 -12.21 16.23 -10.15
C ASN A 540 -11.53 17.57 -9.78
N GLU A 541 -12.27 18.51 -9.16
CA GLU A 541 -11.70 19.76 -8.67
C GLU A 541 -10.76 19.52 -7.48
N GLU A 542 -11.15 18.69 -6.51
CA GLU A 542 -10.28 18.30 -5.39
C GLU A 542 -9.02 17.54 -5.85
N PHE A 543 -9.08 16.88 -7.01
CA PHE A 543 -7.90 16.27 -7.64
C PHE A 543 -6.82 17.29 -8.07
N GLN A 544 -7.05 18.61 -7.88
CA GLN A 544 -6.00 19.65 -7.93
C GLN A 544 -4.78 19.32 -7.04
N LEU A 545 -4.96 18.48 -6.01
CA LEU A 545 -3.85 17.93 -5.20
C LEU A 545 -2.77 17.26 -6.06
N ARG A 546 -3.11 16.68 -7.21
CA ARG A 546 -2.13 16.15 -8.19
C ARG A 546 -1.22 17.24 -8.73
N SER A 547 -1.77 18.40 -9.10
CA SER A 547 -0.99 19.53 -9.61
C SER A 547 -0.10 20.13 -8.53
N CYS A 548 -0.61 20.24 -7.30
CA CYS A 548 0.18 20.61 -6.12
C CYS A 548 1.35 19.64 -5.92
N ALA A 549 1.11 18.33 -5.96
CA ALA A 549 2.14 17.30 -5.79
C ALA A 549 3.27 17.47 -6.81
N ILE A 550 2.94 17.61 -8.10
CA ILE A 550 3.93 17.82 -9.16
C ILE A 550 4.73 19.11 -8.93
N LYS A 551 4.08 20.19 -8.49
CA LYS A 551 4.74 21.48 -8.20
C LYS A 551 5.72 21.35 -7.04
N VAL A 552 5.30 20.76 -5.92
CA VAL A 552 6.11 20.56 -4.71
C VAL A 552 7.31 19.65 -4.99
N VAL A 553 7.07 18.50 -5.63
CA VAL A 553 8.13 17.53 -5.96
C VAL A 553 9.19 18.13 -6.87
N ARG A 554 8.79 18.94 -7.87
CA ARG A 554 9.71 19.69 -8.72
C ARG A 554 10.50 20.74 -7.95
N HIS A 555 9.85 21.48 -7.05
CA HIS A 555 10.50 22.50 -6.23
C HIS A 555 11.55 21.92 -5.27
N LEU A 556 11.26 20.76 -4.69
CA LEU A 556 12.18 20.03 -3.82
C LEU A 556 13.35 19.36 -4.57
N GLY A 557 13.31 19.33 -5.91
CA GLY A 557 14.39 18.75 -6.73
C GLY A 557 14.47 17.22 -6.64
N ILE A 558 13.35 16.55 -6.42
CA ILE A 558 13.30 15.08 -6.31
C ILE A 558 13.57 14.43 -7.67
N VAL A 559 14.44 13.41 -7.69
CA VAL A 559 14.81 12.64 -8.88
C VAL A 559 14.70 11.15 -8.56
N GLY A 560 13.53 10.58 -8.83
CA GLY A 560 13.19 9.20 -8.49
C GLY A 560 11.72 9.06 -8.16
N GLU A 561 11.42 8.32 -7.09
CA GLU A 561 10.08 8.21 -6.51
C GLU A 561 10.00 8.99 -5.19
N CYS A 562 8.80 9.43 -4.85
CA CYS A 562 8.49 9.96 -3.52
C CYS A 562 7.01 9.76 -3.19
N ASN A 563 6.70 9.76 -1.90
CA ASN A 563 5.34 9.83 -1.38
C ASN A 563 5.03 11.22 -0.82
N ILE A 564 3.85 11.77 -1.11
CA ILE A 564 3.36 13.03 -0.52
C ILE A 564 2.01 12.80 0.14
N GLN A 565 1.77 13.45 1.28
CA GLN A 565 0.55 13.30 2.07
C GLN A 565 -0.15 14.64 2.28
N TYR A 566 -1.47 14.61 2.23
CA TYR A 566 -2.36 15.77 2.37
C TYR A 566 -3.40 15.54 3.46
N ALA A 567 -3.78 16.60 4.16
CA ALA A 567 -5.07 16.67 4.82
C ALA A 567 -5.97 17.59 3.98
N LEU A 568 -7.08 17.05 3.49
CA LEU A 568 -8.11 17.79 2.75
C LEU A 568 -9.31 18.00 3.67
N HIS A 569 -9.82 19.23 3.73
CA HIS A 569 -11.03 19.53 4.50
C HIS A 569 -12.25 18.85 3.83
N PRO A 570 -13.10 18.14 4.58
CA PRO A 570 -14.12 17.25 4.00
C PRO A 570 -15.27 17.96 3.27
N THR A 571 -15.38 19.29 3.39
CA THR A 571 -16.46 20.07 2.77
C THR A 571 -15.99 21.33 2.06
N SER A 572 -14.69 21.49 1.80
CA SER A 572 -14.12 22.63 1.08
C SER A 572 -12.85 22.23 0.32
N LEU A 573 -12.33 23.13 -0.51
CA LEU A 573 -11.06 22.92 -1.23
C LEU A 573 -9.82 23.25 -0.38
N GLU A 574 -10.00 23.53 0.91
CA GLU A 574 -8.89 23.81 1.82
C GLU A 574 -8.10 22.52 2.09
N TYR A 575 -6.79 22.59 1.89
CA TYR A 575 -5.89 21.49 2.17
C TYR A 575 -4.59 21.99 2.79
N VAL A 576 -3.88 21.08 3.44
CA VAL A 576 -2.52 21.31 3.91
C VAL A 576 -1.65 20.11 3.53
N ILE A 577 -0.37 20.38 3.23
CA ILE A 577 0.62 19.34 3.03
C ILE A 577 1.11 18.86 4.40
N ILE A 578 1.08 17.55 4.63
CA ILE A 578 1.50 16.94 5.90
C ILE A 578 2.99 16.64 5.88
N GLU A 579 3.46 15.95 4.83
CA GLU A 579 4.86 15.58 4.63
C GLU A 579 5.13 15.10 3.20
N VAL A 580 6.42 15.03 2.85
CA VAL A 580 6.95 14.35 1.66
C VAL A 580 8.03 13.38 2.12
N ASN A 581 7.93 12.12 1.70
CA ASN A 581 8.96 11.09 1.90
C ASN A 581 9.73 10.91 0.59
N ALA A 582 10.96 11.42 0.52
CA ALA A 582 11.81 11.41 -0.68
C ALA A 582 12.57 10.08 -0.89
N ARG A 583 11.90 8.97 -0.63
CA ARG A 583 12.41 7.59 -0.71
C ARG A 583 11.25 6.62 -0.94
N LEU A 584 11.60 5.39 -1.31
CA LEU A 584 10.65 4.29 -1.30
C LEU A 584 10.12 4.07 0.13
N SER A 585 8.90 3.55 0.18
CA SER A 585 8.08 3.42 1.41
C SER A 585 7.09 2.26 1.29
N ARG A 586 6.43 1.91 2.41
CA ARG A 586 5.28 0.99 2.42
C ARG A 586 4.22 1.40 1.39
N SER A 587 3.92 2.69 1.31
CA SER A 587 2.99 3.25 0.33
C SER A 587 3.43 3.01 -1.11
N SER A 588 4.74 3.07 -1.40
CA SER A 588 5.28 2.79 -2.74
C SER A 588 5.20 1.30 -3.11
N ALA A 589 5.42 0.39 -2.16
CA ALA A 589 5.25 -1.04 -2.37
C ALA A 589 3.78 -1.37 -2.64
N LEU A 590 2.87 -0.88 -1.77
CA LEU A 590 1.43 -0.99 -1.97
C LEU A 590 1.00 -0.43 -3.33
N ALA A 591 1.45 0.77 -3.71
CA ALA A 591 1.11 1.37 -5.00
C ALA A 591 1.64 0.54 -6.18
N SER A 592 2.84 -0.05 -6.06
CA SER A 592 3.40 -0.92 -7.10
C SER A 592 2.56 -2.17 -7.29
N LYS A 593 2.14 -2.83 -6.20
CA LYS A 593 1.27 -4.01 -6.26
C LYS A 593 -0.15 -3.65 -6.71
N ALA A 594 -0.69 -2.53 -6.26
CA ALA A 594 -2.03 -2.08 -6.61
C ALA A 594 -2.17 -1.74 -8.10
N THR A 595 -1.10 -1.23 -8.73
CA THR A 595 -1.16 -0.73 -10.11
C THR A 595 -0.52 -1.67 -11.12
N GLY A 596 0.42 -2.53 -10.69
CA GLY A 596 1.35 -3.25 -11.56
C GLY A 596 2.54 -2.39 -12.04
N TYR A 597 2.65 -1.14 -11.57
CA TYR A 597 3.71 -0.21 -11.96
C TYR A 597 4.93 -0.35 -11.02
N PRO A 598 6.10 -0.87 -11.47
CA PRO A 598 7.20 -1.22 -10.57
C PRO A 598 8.01 0.02 -10.16
N LEU A 599 7.55 0.78 -9.17
CA LEU A 599 8.12 2.07 -8.76
C LEU A 599 9.61 1.99 -8.42
N ALA A 600 10.04 0.98 -7.66
CA ALA A 600 11.43 0.81 -7.28
C ALA A 600 12.36 0.60 -8.49
N PHE A 601 11.94 -0.24 -9.45
CA PHE A 601 12.67 -0.49 -10.69
C PHE A 601 12.81 0.78 -11.52
N ILE A 602 11.73 1.55 -11.63
CA ILE A 602 11.69 2.78 -12.43
C ILE A 602 12.52 3.89 -11.75
N ALA A 603 12.42 4.03 -10.43
CA ALA A 603 13.25 4.95 -9.65
C ALA A 603 14.76 4.64 -9.82
N ALA A 604 15.15 3.37 -9.82
CA ALA A 604 16.53 2.96 -10.08
C ALA A 604 17.02 3.37 -11.49
N LYS A 605 16.15 3.27 -12.52
CA LYS A 605 16.50 3.73 -13.89
C LYS A 605 16.59 5.25 -13.97
N ILE A 606 15.68 5.97 -13.31
CA ILE A 606 15.71 7.44 -13.23
C ILE A 606 16.99 7.92 -12.54
N ALA A 607 17.44 7.22 -11.49
CA ALA A 607 18.67 7.53 -10.76
C ALA A 607 19.93 7.45 -11.64
N LEU A 608 19.87 6.77 -12.80
CA LEU A 608 20.94 6.71 -13.81
C LEU A 608 20.78 7.78 -14.93
N GLY A 609 19.80 8.67 -14.80
CA GLY A 609 19.46 9.69 -15.80
C GLY A 609 18.66 9.15 -16.98
N ILE A 610 17.96 8.02 -16.83
CA ILE A 610 17.05 7.47 -17.85
C ILE A 610 15.66 8.11 -17.70
N PRO A 611 15.17 8.88 -18.69
CA PRO A 611 13.87 9.52 -18.60
C PRO A 611 12.74 8.51 -18.83
N LEU A 612 11.56 8.79 -18.25
CA LEU A 612 10.38 7.90 -18.31
C LEU A 612 10.00 7.43 -19.73
N PRO A 613 10.04 8.27 -20.79
CA PRO A 613 9.70 7.82 -22.15
C PRO A 613 10.65 6.76 -22.73
N GLU A 614 11.85 6.60 -22.17
CA GLU A 614 12.82 5.59 -22.60
C GLU A 614 12.77 4.30 -21.75
N ILE A 615 12.02 4.32 -20.64
CA ILE A 615 11.82 3.15 -19.79
C ILE A 615 10.57 2.43 -20.28
N LYS A 616 10.68 1.12 -20.50
CA LYS A 616 9.57 0.28 -20.97
C LYS A 616 8.58 -0.03 -19.84
N ASN A 617 7.27 0.00 -20.13
CA ASN A 617 6.27 -0.64 -19.27
C ASN A 617 6.38 -2.16 -19.44
N VAL A 618 6.82 -2.85 -18.39
CA VAL A 618 7.03 -4.29 -18.40
C VAL A 618 5.73 -5.09 -18.45
N VAL A 619 4.60 -4.52 -18.00
CA VAL A 619 3.28 -5.17 -17.99
C VAL A 619 2.65 -5.17 -19.37
N SER A 620 2.61 -4.02 -20.06
CA SER A 620 2.05 -3.95 -21.42
C SER A 620 2.99 -4.48 -22.50
N GLY A 621 4.31 -4.43 -22.25
CA GLY A 621 5.32 -4.84 -23.20
C GLY A 621 5.47 -3.94 -24.43
N LYS A 622 4.60 -2.93 -24.61
CA LYS A 622 4.53 -2.07 -25.81
C LYS A 622 4.55 -0.57 -25.52
N THR A 623 4.21 -0.15 -24.30
CA THR A 623 4.20 1.26 -23.89
C THR A 623 5.44 1.60 -23.03
N THR A 624 5.58 2.86 -22.66
CA THR A 624 6.68 3.37 -21.81
C THR A 624 6.19 3.51 -20.36
N ALA A 625 7.11 3.80 -19.43
CA ALA A 625 6.79 4.14 -18.05
C ALA A 625 6.24 5.58 -17.91
N CYS A 626 6.21 6.37 -18.98
CA CYS A 626 5.69 7.74 -18.93
C CYS A 626 4.16 7.75 -19.07
N PHE A 627 3.43 7.34 -18.04
CA PHE A 627 1.96 7.38 -17.99
C PHE A 627 1.47 7.35 -16.54
N GLU A 628 0.17 7.54 -16.35
CA GLU A 628 -0.50 7.31 -15.07
C GLU A 628 -1.39 6.06 -15.15
N PRO A 629 -1.21 5.06 -14.27
CA PRO A 629 -2.01 3.85 -14.32
C PRO A 629 -3.52 4.11 -14.20
N SER A 630 -4.32 3.37 -14.98
CA SER A 630 -5.78 3.34 -14.88
C SER A 630 -6.22 1.98 -14.33
N LEU A 631 -7.06 2.00 -13.30
CA LEU A 631 -7.50 0.83 -12.56
C LEU A 631 -9.00 0.61 -12.81
N ASP A 632 -9.35 -0.52 -13.44
CA ASP A 632 -10.73 -1.00 -13.64
C ASP A 632 -11.21 -1.95 -12.52
N TYR A 633 -10.55 -1.81 -11.36
CA TYR A 633 -10.77 -2.48 -10.08
C TYR A 633 -10.44 -1.51 -8.93
N MET A 634 -10.72 -1.94 -7.71
CA MET A 634 -10.39 -1.22 -6.49
C MET A 634 -9.62 -2.13 -5.53
N VAL A 635 -8.59 -1.56 -4.93
CA VAL A 635 -7.73 -2.20 -3.96
C VAL A 635 -8.09 -1.73 -2.55
N THR A 636 -8.11 -2.64 -1.59
CA THR A 636 -8.22 -2.34 -0.15
C THR A 636 -6.99 -2.89 0.56
N LYS A 637 -6.28 -2.04 1.30
CA LYS A 637 -5.23 -2.42 2.24
C LYS A 637 -5.75 -2.34 3.67
N ILE A 638 -5.47 -3.37 4.47
CA ILE A 638 -5.78 -3.39 5.91
C ILE A 638 -4.51 -3.79 6.68
N PRO A 639 -4.16 -3.09 7.77
CA PRO A 639 -3.03 -3.49 8.62
C PRO A 639 -3.34 -4.76 9.43
N ARG A 640 -2.28 -5.49 9.81
CA ARG A 640 -2.31 -6.62 10.73
C ARG A 640 -1.76 -6.19 12.08
N TRP A 641 -2.45 -6.53 13.17
CA TRP A 641 -2.05 -6.22 14.55
C TRP A 641 -1.97 -7.48 15.42
N ASP A 642 -1.05 -7.48 16.39
CA ASP A 642 -0.87 -8.54 17.39
C ASP A 642 -0.98 -8.00 18.84
N LEU A 643 -1.78 -6.94 19.04
CA LEU A 643 -1.87 -6.21 20.31
C LEU A 643 -2.31 -7.07 21.50
N ASP A 644 -3.03 -8.17 21.26
CA ASP A 644 -3.48 -9.10 22.30
C ASP A 644 -2.33 -9.73 23.10
N ARG A 645 -1.13 -9.84 22.51
CA ARG A 645 0.07 -10.37 23.20
C ARG A 645 0.69 -9.38 24.19
N PHE A 646 0.28 -8.11 24.15
CA PHE A 646 0.93 -7.02 24.88
C PHE A 646 -0.04 -6.35 25.88
N HIS A 647 -0.36 -7.03 26.99
CA HIS A 647 -1.36 -6.56 27.98
C HIS A 647 -1.10 -5.14 28.55
N GLY A 648 0.16 -4.69 28.60
CA GLY A 648 0.54 -3.34 29.05
C GLY A 648 0.46 -2.25 27.96
N THR A 649 0.18 -2.63 26.71
CA THR A 649 0.08 -1.71 25.58
C THR A 649 -1.38 -1.40 25.31
N SER A 650 -1.70 -0.11 25.18
CA SER A 650 -3.06 0.31 24.81
C SER A 650 -3.45 -0.24 23.43
N GLY A 651 -4.68 -0.76 23.33
CA GLY A 651 -5.33 -1.17 22.08
C GLY A 651 -5.68 -0.01 21.14
N LEU A 652 -5.51 1.23 21.60
CA LEU A 652 -5.71 2.43 20.79
C LEU A 652 -4.67 2.50 19.67
N ILE A 653 -5.10 2.84 18.46
CA ILE A 653 -4.22 3.12 17.32
C ILE A 653 -4.17 4.64 17.07
N GLY A 654 -3.00 5.13 16.69
CA GLY A 654 -2.65 6.54 16.73
C GLY A 654 -1.79 6.98 15.54
N SER A 655 -1.14 8.14 15.68
CA SER A 655 -0.18 8.66 14.70
C SER A 655 1.12 7.86 14.66
N SER A 656 1.41 7.07 15.70
CA SER A 656 2.51 6.11 15.77
C SER A 656 2.02 4.70 15.46
N MET A 657 2.69 4.02 14.54
CA MET A 657 2.30 2.69 14.06
C MET A 657 2.45 1.61 15.13
N LYS A 658 1.48 0.69 15.17
CA LYS A 658 1.53 -0.53 15.97
C LYS A 658 1.28 -1.80 15.16
N SER A 659 0.92 -1.67 13.89
CA SER A 659 0.76 -2.82 13.00
C SER A 659 2.08 -3.53 12.74
N VAL A 660 2.01 -4.86 12.59
CA VAL A 660 3.16 -5.76 12.38
C VAL A 660 3.26 -6.27 10.94
N GLY A 661 2.27 -5.94 10.10
CA GLY A 661 2.21 -6.30 8.69
C GLY A 661 0.95 -5.75 8.05
N GLU A 662 0.68 -6.14 6.82
CA GLU A 662 -0.53 -5.73 6.10
C GLU A 662 -0.96 -6.73 5.03
N VAL A 663 -2.20 -6.57 4.59
CA VAL A 663 -2.79 -7.30 3.46
C VAL A 663 -3.26 -6.35 2.39
N MET A 664 -3.33 -6.82 1.15
CA MET A 664 -3.95 -6.12 0.04
C MET A 664 -4.96 -7.03 -0.64
N ALA A 665 -6.18 -6.55 -0.88
CA ALA A 665 -7.20 -7.28 -1.62
C ALA A 665 -7.65 -6.49 -2.84
N ILE A 666 -8.08 -7.21 -3.87
CA ILE A 666 -8.56 -6.64 -5.13
C ILE A 666 -9.98 -7.13 -5.40
N GLY A 667 -10.85 -6.19 -5.76
CA GLY A 667 -12.24 -6.45 -6.16
C GLY A 667 -12.74 -5.36 -7.09
N ARG A 668 -13.85 -5.59 -7.80
CA ARG A 668 -14.45 -4.54 -8.67
C ARG A 668 -15.65 -3.84 -8.02
N THR A 669 -15.90 -4.14 -6.76
CA THR A 669 -16.74 -3.36 -5.85
C THR A 669 -15.94 -3.05 -4.59
N PHE A 670 -16.34 -2.00 -3.87
CA PHE A 670 -15.71 -1.71 -2.58
C PHE A 670 -15.91 -2.87 -1.62
N GLU A 671 -17.12 -3.41 -1.56
CA GLU A 671 -17.54 -4.47 -0.66
C GLU A 671 -16.75 -5.77 -0.91
N GLU A 672 -16.55 -6.16 -2.18
CA GLU A 672 -15.75 -7.35 -2.53
C GLU A 672 -14.30 -7.22 -2.05
N SER A 673 -13.67 -6.09 -2.36
CA SER A 673 -12.29 -5.81 -1.97
C SER A 673 -12.15 -5.73 -0.44
N PHE A 674 -13.06 -5.02 0.23
CA PHE A 674 -13.04 -4.79 1.67
C PHE A 674 -13.23 -6.07 2.48
N GLN A 675 -14.22 -6.91 2.12
CA GLN A 675 -14.46 -8.16 2.85
C GLN A 675 -13.33 -9.17 2.65
N LYS A 676 -12.73 -9.25 1.46
CA LYS A 676 -11.53 -10.07 1.23
C LYS A 676 -10.37 -9.60 2.10
N ALA A 677 -10.09 -8.30 2.13
CA ALA A 677 -9.01 -7.76 2.94
C ALA A 677 -9.20 -8.09 4.44
N LEU A 678 -10.43 -7.99 4.97
CA LEU A 678 -10.71 -8.37 6.35
C LEU A 678 -10.40 -9.84 6.63
N ARG A 679 -10.79 -10.76 5.74
CA ARG A 679 -10.48 -12.19 5.88
C ARG A 679 -8.99 -12.49 5.78
N MET A 680 -8.27 -11.79 4.90
CA MET A 680 -6.84 -11.94 4.75
C MET A 680 -6.06 -11.56 6.03
N CYS A 681 -6.62 -10.70 6.89
CA CYS A 681 -5.94 -10.26 8.12
C CYS A 681 -5.81 -11.38 9.18
N HIS A 682 -6.76 -12.31 9.23
CA HIS A 682 -6.73 -13.42 10.17
C HIS A 682 -7.75 -14.52 9.80
N PRO A 683 -7.41 -15.82 9.91
CA PRO A 683 -8.32 -16.93 9.55
C PRO A 683 -9.67 -16.94 10.29
N SER A 684 -9.72 -16.38 11.50
CA SER A 684 -10.95 -16.28 12.30
C SER A 684 -11.95 -15.23 11.80
N VAL A 685 -11.57 -14.37 10.86
CA VAL A 685 -12.41 -13.27 10.39
C VAL A 685 -13.24 -13.75 9.19
N ASP A 686 -14.54 -13.49 9.20
CA ASP A 686 -15.47 -13.88 8.12
C ASP A 686 -15.69 -12.79 7.06
N GLY A 687 -15.26 -11.57 7.34
CA GLY A 687 -15.56 -10.38 6.55
C GLY A 687 -16.00 -9.25 7.47
N PHE A 688 -16.86 -8.36 6.97
CA PHE A 688 -17.42 -7.27 7.76
C PHE A 688 -18.64 -7.76 8.54
N THR A 689 -18.45 -8.08 9.83
CA THR A 689 -19.48 -8.66 10.70
C THR A 689 -19.50 -7.96 12.05
N ALA A 690 -20.60 -8.11 12.80
CA ALA A 690 -20.72 -7.61 14.15
C ALA A 690 -19.96 -8.46 15.20
N ASN A 691 -19.30 -9.55 14.80
CA ASN A 691 -18.53 -10.42 15.69
C ASN A 691 -17.07 -9.98 15.78
N LEU A 692 -16.46 -10.09 16.96
CA LEU A 692 -15.03 -9.83 17.11
C LEU A 692 -14.18 -11.00 16.56
N PRO A 693 -12.94 -10.73 16.12
CA PRO A 693 -11.97 -11.76 15.79
C PRO A 693 -11.72 -12.74 16.96
N MET A 694 -11.14 -13.91 16.65
CA MET A 694 -10.86 -14.98 17.62
C MET A 694 -12.11 -15.46 18.39
N ASN A 695 -13.31 -15.29 17.82
CA ASN A 695 -14.59 -15.62 18.45
C ASN A 695 -14.77 -14.97 19.84
N LYS A 696 -14.16 -13.79 20.06
CA LYS A 696 -14.33 -13.05 21.31
C LYS A 696 -15.77 -12.53 21.42
N ALA A 697 -16.39 -12.72 22.58
CA ALA A 697 -17.66 -12.05 22.89
C ALA A 697 -17.40 -10.56 23.18
N TRP A 698 -18.36 -9.72 22.84
CA TRP A 698 -18.39 -8.34 23.32
C TRP A 698 -18.54 -8.30 24.85
N PRO A 699 -17.88 -7.37 25.55
CA PRO A 699 -18.17 -7.09 26.96
C PRO A 699 -19.65 -6.75 27.16
N ALA A 700 -20.24 -7.20 28.27
CA ALA A 700 -21.67 -6.96 28.56
C ALA A 700 -22.01 -5.47 28.71
N ASP A 701 -21.03 -4.67 29.13
CA ASP A 701 -21.11 -3.23 29.38
C ASP A 701 -20.42 -2.39 28.27
N VAL A 702 -20.23 -2.95 27.07
CA VAL A 702 -19.53 -2.27 25.97
C VAL A 702 -20.19 -0.93 25.60
N ASN A 703 -19.41 0.14 25.59
CA ASN A 703 -19.84 1.44 25.09
C ASN A 703 -19.45 1.60 23.62
N LEU A 704 -20.35 1.20 22.71
CA LEU A 704 -20.10 1.27 21.26
C LEU A 704 -19.77 2.68 20.75
N ARG A 705 -20.32 3.73 21.38
CA ARG A 705 -20.02 5.12 20.96
C ARG A 705 -18.58 5.47 21.24
N LYS A 706 -18.05 5.05 22.40
CA LYS A 706 -16.64 5.19 22.76
C LYS A 706 -15.75 4.37 21.83
N GLU A 707 -16.07 3.10 21.62
CA GLU A 707 -15.33 2.20 20.72
C GLU A 707 -15.29 2.67 19.25
N MET A 708 -16.27 3.48 18.83
CA MET A 708 -16.27 4.13 17.52
C MET A 708 -15.51 5.45 17.54
N ALA A 709 -15.59 6.24 18.62
CA ALA A 709 -14.89 7.52 18.74
C ALA A 709 -13.36 7.34 18.86
N GLU A 710 -12.94 6.34 19.62
CA GLU A 710 -11.53 6.05 19.91
C GLU A 710 -11.01 4.96 18.95
N PRO A 711 -10.06 5.26 18.04
CA PRO A 711 -9.58 4.27 17.09
C PRO A 711 -8.87 3.11 17.79
N THR A 712 -9.28 1.88 17.50
CA THR A 712 -8.65 0.62 17.95
C THR A 712 -8.51 -0.37 16.79
N SER A 713 -7.75 -1.44 16.97
CA SER A 713 -7.66 -2.53 15.98
C SER A 713 -9.00 -3.24 15.72
N THR A 714 -9.97 -3.12 16.63
CA THR A 714 -11.30 -3.72 16.52
C THR A 714 -12.41 -2.74 16.11
N ARG A 715 -12.07 -1.47 15.82
CA ARG A 715 -13.04 -0.40 15.50
C ARG A 715 -13.96 -0.75 14.33
N VAL A 716 -13.47 -1.50 13.35
CA VAL A 716 -14.29 -1.92 12.20
C VAL A 716 -15.49 -2.77 12.63
N TYR A 717 -15.32 -3.63 13.63
CA TYR A 717 -16.37 -4.48 14.17
C TYR A 717 -17.32 -3.71 15.10
N SER A 718 -16.83 -2.68 15.80
CA SER A 718 -17.70 -1.79 16.60
C SER A 718 -18.65 -0.98 15.71
N MET A 719 -18.20 -0.56 14.53
CA MET A 719 -19.06 0.05 13.50
C MET A 719 -20.11 -0.94 12.97
N ALA A 720 -19.72 -2.17 12.66
CA ALA A 720 -20.66 -3.21 12.23
C ALA A 720 -21.73 -3.47 13.30
N LYS A 721 -21.31 -3.58 14.57
CA LYS A 721 -22.21 -3.76 15.71
C LYS A 721 -23.11 -2.54 15.94
N GLY A 722 -22.58 -1.33 15.74
CA GLY A 722 -23.34 -0.09 15.82
C GLY A 722 -24.44 -0.02 14.76
N LEU A 723 -24.11 -0.35 13.50
CA LEU A 723 -25.07 -0.42 12.40
C LEU A 723 -26.15 -1.50 12.63
N GLU A 724 -25.77 -2.68 13.13
CA GLU A 724 -26.70 -3.75 13.51
C GLU A 724 -27.66 -3.28 14.61
N ASN A 725 -27.16 -2.54 15.60
CA ASN A 725 -27.94 -1.96 16.70
C ASN A 725 -28.75 -0.71 16.28
N GLY A 726 -28.76 -0.35 14.99
CA GLY A 726 -29.55 0.77 14.46
C GLY A 726 -28.98 2.16 14.73
N ILE A 727 -27.69 2.29 15.07
CA ILE A 727 -27.03 3.60 15.20
C ILE A 727 -27.00 4.27 13.80
N PRO A 728 -27.50 5.51 13.65
CA PRO A 728 -27.52 6.18 12.35
C PRO A 728 -26.14 6.41 11.76
N ILE A 729 -26.01 6.28 10.43
CA ILE A 729 -24.75 6.55 9.69
C ILE A 729 -24.19 7.94 10.00
N ASP A 730 -25.05 8.96 10.12
CA ASP A 730 -24.61 10.33 10.43
C ASP A 730 -23.92 10.43 11.80
N GLU A 731 -24.37 9.63 12.75
CA GLU A 731 -23.78 9.59 14.08
C GLU A 731 -22.48 8.79 14.08
N ILE A 732 -22.42 7.66 13.37
CA ILE A 732 -21.17 6.91 13.18
C ILE A 732 -20.13 7.77 12.46
N HIS A 733 -20.52 8.51 11.42
CA HIS A 733 -19.66 9.46 10.73
C HIS A 733 -19.13 10.54 11.68
N LYS A 734 -20.00 11.12 12.53
CA LYS A 734 -19.59 12.13 13.52
C LYS A 734 -18.58 11.57 14.53
N LEU A 735 -18.77 10.32 14.98
CA LEU A 735 -17.87 9.67 15.94
C LEU A 735 -16.55 9.24 15.28
N THR A 736 -16.60 8.77 14.04
CA THR A 736 -15.47 8.10 13.39
C THR A 736 -14.66 8.97 12.45
N SER A 737 -15.28 10.04 11.95
CA SER A 737 -14.83 10.84 10.80
C SER A 737 -14.68 10.04 9.49
N ILE A 738 -15.13 8.79 9.43
CA ILE A 738 -15.14 7.98 8.20
C ILE A 738 -16.24 8.50 7.29
N ASP A 739 -15.91 8.76 6.03
CA ASP A 739 -16.86 9.30 5.06
C ASP A 739 -18.11 8.41 4.93
N LYS A 740 -19.28 9.05 4.82
CA LYS A 740 -20.58 8.37 4.79
C LYS A 740 -20.69 7.39 3.64
N TRP A 741 -20.02 7.62 2.51
CA TRP A 741 -20.01 6.70 1.38
C TRP A 741 -19.56 5.30 1.79
N PHE A 742 -18.46 5.19 2.55
CA PHE A 742 -17.97 3.90 3.06
C PHE A 742 -18.98 3.26 4.02
N LEU A 743 -19.60 4.05 4.89
CA LEU A 743 -20.60 3.57 5.86
C LEU A 743 -21.87 3.06 5.17
N TYR A 744 -22.30 3.68 4.06
CA TYR A 744 -23.40 3.17 3.25
C TYR A 744 -23.07 1.81 2.62
N LYS A 745 -21.83 1.61 2.15
CA LYS A 745 -21.38 0.31 1.63
C LYS A 745 -21.35 -0.76 2.73
N MET A 746 -20.84 -0.40 3.91
CA MET A 746 -20.83 -1.26 5.10
C MET A 746 -22.25 -1.67 5.51
N GLN A 747 -23.20 -0.73 5.53
CA GLN A 747 -24.61 -1.05 5.79
C GLN A 747 -25.21 -1.95 4.70
N GLY A 748 -24.82 -1.78 3.43
CA GLY A 748 -25.20 -2.66 2.33
C GLY A 748 -24.79 -4.13 2.55
N ILE A 749 -23.61 -4.37 3.13
CA ILE A 749 -23.15 -5.71 3.50
C ILE A 749 -24.07 -6.31 4.57
N LEU A 750 -24.37 -5.58 5.65
CA LEU A 750 -25.23 -6.07 6.72
C LEU A 750 -26.69 -6.30 6.25
N ASN A 751 -27.17 -5.50 5.31
CA ASN A 751 -28.48 -5.72 4.68
C ASN A 751 -28.54 -7.04 3.89
N MET A 752 -27.45 -7.38 3.17
CA MET A 752 -27.33 -8.68 2.50
C MET A 752 -27.26 -9.82 3.52
N GLU A 753 -26.52 -9.66 4.61
CA GLU A 753 -26.47 -10.64 5.69
C GLU A 753 -27.88 -10.94 6.24
N ASN A 754 -28.69 -9.91 6.51
CA ASN A 754 -30.08 -10.08 6.94
C ASN A 754 -30.96 -10.75 5.87
N THR A 755 -30.71 -10.46 4.60
CA THR A 755 -31.40 -11.11 3.47
C THR A 755 -31.06 -12.59 3.40
N LEU A 756 -29.79 -12.97 3.63
CA LEU A 756 -29.35 -14.35 3.65
C LEU A 756 -29.91 -15.09 4.87
N LYS A 757 -29.84 -14.49 6.07
CA LYS A 757 -30.41 -15.06 7.31
C LYS A 757 -31.92 -15.30 7.24
N SER A 758 -32.65 -14.51 6.46
CA SER A 758 -34.09 -14.69 6.23
C SER A 758 -34.43 -15.63 5.07
N SER A 759 -33.44 -16.07 4.28
CA SER A 759 -33.62 -17.01 3.19
C SER A 759 -33.51 -18.47 3.66
N LYS A 760 -34.24 -19.38 3.02
CA LYS A 760 -34.03 -20.83 3.19
C LYS A 760 -33.01 -21.33 2.15
N SER A 761 -32.15 -22.28 2.54
CA SER A 761 -31.13 -22.87 1.66
C SER A 761 -31.71 -23.44 0.35
N GLU A 762 -32.87 -24.09 0.40
CA GLU A 762 -33.57 -24.66 -0.76
C GLU A 762 -34.13 -23.61 -1.73
N SER A 763 -34.43 -22.40 -1.23
CA SER A 763 -35.14 -21.37 -1.99
C SER A 763 -34.31 -20.12 -2.29
N VAL A 764 -33.02 -20.10 -1.93
CA VAL A 764 -32.16 -18.93 -2.20
C VAL A 764 -32.00 -18.76 -3.72
N LEU A 765 -32.36 -17.58 -4.20
CA LEU A 765 -32.31 -17.24 -5.63
C LEU A 765 -30.85 -17.14 -6.10
N GLU A 766 -30.63 -17.53 -7.35
CA GLU A 766 -29.30 -17.39 -8.00
C GLU A 766 -28.82 -15.94 -7.96
N ASP A 767 -29.70 -14.98 -8.26
CA ASP A 767 -29.36 -13.55 -8.24
C ASP A 767 -28.97 -13.07 -6.85
N THR A 768 -29.62 -13.56 -5.79
CA THR A 768 -29.26 -13.24 -4.39
C THR A 768 -27.87 -13.78 -4.07
N LEU A 769 -27.60 -15.04 -4.43
CA LEU A 769 -26.29 -15.66 -4.19
C LEU A 769 -25.20 -14.95 -5.00
N ARG A 770 -25.44 -14.69 -6.28
CA ARG A 770 -24.54 -13.94 -7.17
C ARG A 770 -24.24 -12.55 -6.60
N ARG A 771 -25.26 -11.82 -6.15
CA ARG A 771 -25.08 -10.50 -5.53
C ARG A 771 -24.27 -10.58 -4.24
N ALA A 772 -24.54 -11.56 -3.37
CA ALA A 772 -23.77 -11.79 -2.15
C ALA A 772 -22.27 -12.01 -2.46
N LYS A 773 -21.95 -12.84 -3.46
CA LYS A 773 -20.57 -13.06 -3.90
C LYS A 773 -19.94 -11.80 -4.53
N GLN A 774 -20.69 -11.06 -5.35
CA GLN A 774 -20.27 -9.78 -5.96
C GLN A 774 -19.95 -8.67 -4.96
N ILE A 775 -20.47 -8.76 -3.74
CA ILE A 775 -20.13 -7.86 -2.63
C ILE A 775 -19.22 -8.52 -1.58
N GLY A 776 -18.61 -9.67 -1.89
CA GLY A 776 -17.50 -10.22 -1.11
C GLY A 776 -17.82 -11.26 -0.05
N PHE A 777 -19.05 -11.79 0.03
CA PHE A 777 -19.38 -12.85 0.98
C PHE A 777 -18.63 -14.16 0.65
N SER A 778 -18.03 -14.78 1.66
CA SER A 778 -17.45 -16.13 1.54
C SER A 778 -18.52 -17.21 1.63
N ASP A 779 -18.23 -18.39 1.10
CA ASP A 779 -19.08 -19.58 1.21
C ASP A 779 -19.23 -19.97 2.69
N ARG A 780 -18.17 -19.81 3.50
CA ARG A 780 -18.21 -20.01 4.95
C ARG A 780 -19.26 -19.14 5.64
N TYR A 781 -19.30 -17.84 5.32
CA TYR A 781 -20.23 -16.92 5.96
C TYR A 781 -21.66 -17.06 5.42
N ILE A 782 -21.83 -17.30 4.12
CA ILE A 782 -23.14 -17.64 3.54
C ILE A 782 -23.69 -18.91 4.19
N GLY A 783 -22.85 -19.91 4.41
CA GLY A 783 -23.23 -21.14 5.11
C GLY A 783 -23.74 -20.87 6.52
N LYS A 784 -23.05 -20.03 7.30
CA LYS A 784 -23.52 -19.58 8.62
C LYS A 784 -24.90 -18.92 8.56
N CYS A 785 -25.16 -18.09 7.55
CA CYS A 785 -26.47 -17.45 7.38
C CYS A 785 -27.58 -18.44 6.98
N LEU A 786 -27.26 -19.43 6.15
CA LEU A 786 -28.23 -20.40 5.61
C LEU A 786 -28.35 -21.70 6.42
N GLY A 787 -27.56 -21.87 7.48
CA GLY A 787 -27.50 -23.12 8.26
C GLY A 787 -26.84 -24.29 7.52
N LEU A 788 -25.87 -24.01 6.65
CA LEU A 788 -25.11 -25.00 5.87
C LEU A 788 -23.64 -24.99 6.26
N SER A 789 -22.95 -26.12 6.02
CA SER A 789 -21.48 -26.15 6.03
C SER A 789 -20.90 -25.34 4.85
N GLU A 790 -19.63 -24.92 4.97
CA GLU A 790 -18.90 -24.26 3.86
C GLU A 790 -18.89 -25.13 2.59
N ALA A 791 -18.70 -26.44 2.73
CA ALA A 791 -18.69 -27.38 1.61
C ALA A 791 -20.05 -27.46 0.89
N GLN A 792 -21.14 -27.61 1.65
CA GLN A 792 -22.51 -27.60 1.09
C GLN A 792 -22.83 -26.27 0.41
N THR A 793 -22.37 -25.16 0.98
CA THR A 793 -22.57 -23.81 0.41
C THR A 793 -21.82 -23.64 -0.90
N ARG A 794 -20.57 -24.14 -0.97
CA ARG A 794 -19.79 -24.18 -2.21
C ARG A 794 -20.50 -25.01 -3.27
N GLU A 795 -21.00 -26.20 -2.93
CA GLU A 795 -21.75 -27.05 -3.86
C GLU A 795 -23.03 -26.36 -4.38
N LEU A 796 -23.80 -25.74 -3.48
CA LEU A 796 -24.97 -24.93 -3.82
C LEU A 796 -24.61 -23.80 -4.79
N ARG A 797 -23.51 -23.08 -4.53
CA ARG A 797 -23.02 -22.00 -5.39
C ARG A 797 -22.62 -22.49 -6.77
N LEU A 798 -21.88 -23.60 -6.84
CA LEU A 798 -21.42 -24.18 -8.11
C LEU A 798 -22.57 -24.78 -8.93
N SER A 799 -23.57 -25.40 -8.29
CA SER A 799 -24.76 -25.93 -8.98
C SER A 799 -25.59 -24.84 -9.67
N LYS A 800 -25.52 -23.60 -9.18
CA LYS A 800 -26.11 -22.40 -9.79
C LYS A 800 -25.15 -21.66 -10.74
N ASN A 801 -24.01 -22.26 -11.06
CA ASN A 801 -22.96 -21.67 -11.90
C ASN A 801 -22.52 -20.25 -11.47
N VAL A 802 -22.51 -19.99 -10.16
CA VAL A 802 -22.00 -18.73 -9.59
C VAL A 802 -20.51 -18.91 -9.30
N LYS A 803 -19.68 -18.56 -10.27
CA LYS A 803 -18.22 -18.70 -10.19
C LYS A 803 -17.53 -17.34 -10.33
N PRO A 804 -16.34 -17.17 -9.72
CA PRO A 804 -15.52 -15.99 -9.95
C PRO A 804 -14.81 -16.06 -11.31
N TRP A 805 -14.31 -14.92 -11.77
CA TRP A 805 -13.57 -14.75 -13.00
C TRP A 805 -12.15 -14.24 -12.71
N VAL A 806 -11.16 -14.88 -13.31
CA VAL A 806 -9.76 -14.44 -13.34
C VAL A 806 -9.59 -13.21 -14.25
N LYS A 807 -9.07 -12.12 -13.67
CA LYS A 807 -8.79 -10.85 -14.37
C LYS A 807 -7.32 -10.47 -14.22
N GLN A 808 -6.79 -9.79 -15.22
CA GLN A 808 -5.42 -9.26 -15.25
C GLN A 808 -5.34 -7.85 -14.66
N ILE A 809 -4.22 -7.56 -14.01
CA ILE A 809 -3.74 -6.22 -13.69
C ILE A 809 -2.81 -5.80 -14.81
N ASP A 810 -3.29 -4.92 -15.69
CA ASP A 810 -2.59 -4.53 -16.92
C ASP A 810 -2.04 -3.09 -16.93
N THR A 811 -2.16 -2.38 -15.80
CA THR A 811 -1.81 -0.96 -15.60
C THR A 811 -2.68 0.06 -16.36
N LEU A 812 -3.53 -0.36 -17.29
CA LEU A 812 -4.12 0.50 -18.34
C LEU A 812 -5.62 0.27 -18.56
N ALA A 813 -6.31 -0.42 -17.65
CA ALA A 813 -7.74 -0.71 -17.74
C ALA A 813 -8.15 -1.30 -19.11
N ALA A 814 -7.37 -2.29 -19.57
CA ALA A 814 -7.50 -2.98 -20.85
C ALA A 814 -7.28 -2.13 -22.13
N GLU A 815 -6.85 -0.87 -22.01
CA GLU A 815 -6.48 -0.03 -23.17
C GLU A 815 -5.40 -0.73 -24.01
N TYR A 816 -4.38 -1.30 -23.37
CA TYR A 816 -3.41 -2.19 -24.02
C TYR A 816 -3.45 -3.57 -23.37
N PRO A 817 -3.28 -4.66 -24.15
CA PRO A 817 -3.19 -6.00 -23.59
C PRO A 817 -1.92 -6.16 -22.73
N ALA A 818 -2.04 -6.84 -21.60
CA ALA A 818 -0.89 -7.24 -20.79
C ALA A 818 -0.17 -8.44 -21.39
N VAL A 819 1.16 -8.46 -21.25
CA VAL A 819 2.02 -9.63 -21.56
C VAL A 819 2.36 -10.44 -20.31
N THR A 820 2.00 -9.95 -19.13
CA THR A 820 2.21 -10.61 -17.84
C THR A 820 0.91 -11.22 -17.31
N ASN A 821 1.04 -12.23 -16.44
CA ASN A 821 -0.08 -12.84 -15.74
C ASN A 821 -0.06 -12.42 -14.27
N TYR A 822 -0.29 -11.12 -14.03
CA TYR A 822 -0.58 -10.60 -12.69
C TYR A 822 -2.10 -10.53 -12.50
N LEU A 823 -2.64 -11.34 -11.59
CA LEU A 823 -4.04 -11.78 -11.61
C LEU A 823 -4.75 -11.56 -10.28
N TYR A 824 -6.07 -11.41 -10.34
CA TYR A 824 -6.99 -11.49 -9.20
C TYR A 824 -8.30 -12.16 -9.61
N LEU A 825 -9.12 -12.58 -8.65
CA LEU A 825 -10.44 -13.17 -8.90
C LEU A 825 -11.54 -12.17 -8.57
N THR A 826 -12.60 -12.13 -9.35
CA THR A 826 -13.78 -11.30 -9.04
C THR A 826 -15.07 -11.95 -9.50
N TYR A 827 -16.14 -11.80 -8.72
CA TYR A 827 -17.49 -12.19 -9.15
C TYR A 827 -18.17 -11.15 -10.06
N ASN A 828 -17.53 -9.99 -10.25
CA ASN A 828 -18.01 -8.88 -11.07
C ASN A 828 -17.39 -8.93 -12.49
N GLY A 829 -17.63 -10.03 -13.19
CA GLY A 829 -17.12 -10.26 -14.55
C GLY A 829 -18.01 -11.22 -15.35
N GLN A 830 -17.68 -11.40 -16.63
CA GLN A 830 -18.37 -12.33 -17.53
C GLN A 830 -17.42 -13.19 -18.38
N GLU A 831 -16.11 -12.96 -18.30
CA GLU A 831 -15.08 -13.74 -18.99
C GLU A 831 -13.77 -13.77 -18.20
N HIS A 832 -12.92 -14.75 -18.49
CA HIS A 832 -11.53 -14.80 -18.02
C HIS A 832 -10.61 -14.00 -18.96
N ASP A 833 -9.56 -13.37 -18.41
CA ASP A 833 -8.57 -12.68 -19.23
C ASP A 833 -7.47 -13.57 -19.80
N ILE A 834 -7.32 -14.77 -19.22
CA ILE A 834 -6.27 -15.73 -19.59
C ILE A 834 -6.87 -17.08 -19.97
N LYS A 835 -6.01 -17.92 -20.55
CA LYS A 835 -6.28 -19.36 -20.75
C LYS A 835 -5.68 -20.20 -19.61
N PHE A 836 -6.17 -21.42 -19.49
CA PHE A 836 -5.86 -22.34 -18.39
C PHE A 836 -5.17 -23.62 -18.90
N ASP A 837 -4.14 -23.43 -19.75
CA ASP A 837 -3.46 -24.52 -20.45
C ASP A 837 -2.12 -24.93 -19.80
N ASP A 838 -1.67 -24.18 -18.77
CA ASP A 838 -0.33 -24.34 -18.18
C ASP A 838 -0.22 -25.49 -17.15
N HIS A 839 -1.31 -25.84 -16.47
CA HIS A 839 -1.37 -26.90 -15.44
C HIS A 839 -0.26 -26.82 -14.37
N GLY A 840 0.13 -25.59 -13.99
CA GLY A 840 1.33 -25.34 -13.18
C GLY A 840 1.30 -25.93 -11.76
N ILE A 841 2.46 -25.96 -11.11
CA ILE A 841 2.60 -26.30 -9.70
C ILE A 841 2.23 -25.08 -8.87
N MET A 842 1.29 -25.25 -7.94
CA MET A 842 0.84 -24.17 -7.06
C MET A 842 1.77 -24.03 -5.85
N VAL A 843 2.23 -22.80 -5.60
CA VAL A 843 3.00 -22.40 -4.42
C VAL A 843 2.18 -21.37 -3.63
N LEU A 844 1.89 -21.68 -2.37
CA LEU A 844 1.19 -20.75 -1.47
C LEU A 844 2.21 -19.91 -0.71
N GLY A 845 1.99 -18.60 -0.65
CA GLY A 845 2.78 -17.69 0.17
C GLY A 845 2.34 -17.68 1.63
N CYS A 846 2.89 -16.75 2.40
CA CYS A 846 2.75 -16.69 3.86
C CYS A 846 1.53 -15.91 4.37
N GLY A 847 0.86 -15.11 3.54
CA GLY A 847 -0.11 -14.12 4.02
C GLY A 847 0.56 -12.95 4.75
N PRO A 848 -0.19 -12.13 5.52
CA PRO A 848 0.39 -10.97 6.19
C PRO A 848 1.45 -11.37 7.22
N TYR A 849 2.54 -10.61 7.26
CA TYR A 849 3.50 -10.73 8.34
C TYR A 849 2.87 -10.44 9.70
N HIS A 850 3.31 -11.19 10.70
CA HIS A 850 2.92 -11.05 12.10
C HIS A 850 3.98 -11.69 13.00
N ILE A 851 3.86 -11.51 14.32
CA ILE A 851 4.86 -12.04 15.25
C ILE A 851 4.89 -13.57 15.15
N GLY A 852 6.05 -14.10 14.79
CA GLY A 852 6.27 -15.52 14.56
C GLY A 852 6.04 -15.99 13.12
N SER A 853 5.74 -15.10 12.18
CA SER A 853 5.67 -15.39 10.74
C SER A 853 6.04 -14.15 9.92
N SER A 854 7.30 -14.07 9.49
CA SER A 854 7.88 -12.91 8.82
C SER A 854 8.52 -13.28 7.46
N VAL A 855 9.53 -12.51 7.01
CA VAL A 855 10.14 -12.58 5.68
C VAL A 855 10.82 -13.92 5.37
N GLU A 856 11.20 -14.70 6.37
CA GLU A 856 11.76 -16.06 6.22
C GLU A 856 10.84 -16.98 5.41
N PHE A 857 9.52 -16.82 5.53
CA PHE A 857 8.55 -17.59 4.75
C PHE A 857 8.43 -17.08 3.31
N ASP A 858 8.68 -15.78 3.07
CA ASP A 858 8.79 -15.25 1.71
C ASP A 858 10.07 -15.75 1.02
N TRP A 859 11.19 -15.84 1.75
CA TRP A 859 12.42 -16.46 1.27
C TRP A 859 12.20 -17.91 0.84
N CYS A 860 11.49 -18.68 1.66
CA CYS A 860 11.10 -20.06 1.33
C CYS A 860 10.23 -20.12 0.06
N ALA A 861 9.23 -19.24 -0.05
CA ALA A 861 8.33 -19.19 -1.20
C ALA A 861 9.07 -18.86 -2.50
N VAL A 862 9.91 -17.81 -2.49
CA VAL A 862 10.74 -17.42 -3.65
C VAL A 862 11.71 -18.53 -4.05
N SER A 863 12.35 -19.17 -3.07
CA SER A 863 13.23 -20.31 -3.33
C SER A 863 12.49 -21.49 -3.94
N SER A 864 11.24 -21.76 -3.52
CA SER A 864 10.39 -22.80 -4.10
C SER A 864 9.96 -22.47 -5.54
N ILE A 865 9.72 -21.19 -5.85
CA ILE A 865 9.37 -20.73 -7.20
C ILE A 865 10.48 -21.02 -8.23
N THR A 866 11.73 -21.27 -7.78
CA THR A 866 12.83 -21.72 -8.65
C THR A 866 12.58 -23.06 -9.35
N LEU A 867 11.48 -23.78 -9.03
CA LEU A 867 10.92 -24.83 -9.89
C LEU A 867 10.85 -24.47 -11.38
N ARG A 868 10.74 -23.18 -11.70
CA ARG A 868 10.85 -22.65 -13.06
C ARG A 868 12.17 -23.01 -13.75
N GLN A 869 13.29 -23.04 -13.03
CA GLN A 869 14.60 -23.46 -13.55
C GLN A 869 14.61 -24.93 -14.01
N LEU A 870 13.69 -25.74 -13.48
CA LEU A 870 13.44 -27.13 -13.90
C LEU A 870 12.41 -27.23 -15.05
N GLY A 871 12.04 -26.10 -15.67
CA GLY A 871 11.05 -26.04 -16.74
C GLY A 871 9.61 -26.24 -16.28
N LYS A 872 9.31 -26.16 -14.98
CA LYS A 872 7.96 -26.28 -14.44
C LYS A 872 7.25 -24.93 -14.43
N LYS A 873 5.99 -24.92 -14.89
CA LYS A 873 5.09 -23.77 -14.76
C LYS A 873 4.71 -23.56 -13.30
N THR A 874 4.71 -22.32 -12.84
CA THR A 874 4.40 -21.99 -11.44
C THR A 874 3.17 -21.09 -11.32
N VAL A 875 2.29 -21.43 -10.37
CA VAL A 875 1.12 -20.63 -9.98
C VAL A 875 1.31 -20.19 -8.53
N VAL A 876 1.49 -18.90 -8.29
CA VAL A 876 1.72 -18.37 -6.93
C VAL A 876 0.45 -17.71 -6.41
N LEU A 877 0.05 -18.04 -5.19
CA LEU A 877 -1.02 -17.35 -4.46
C LEU A 877 -0.47 -16.71 -3.19
N ASN A 878 -0.64 -15.41 -3.02
CA ASN A 878 -0.31 -14.70 -1.78
C ASN A 878 -1.08 -13.35 -1.72
N CYS A 879 -1.20 -12.75 -0.54
CA CYS A 879 -1.94 -11.49 -0.31
C CYS A 879 -1.14 -10.40 0.42
N ASN A 880 0.15 -10.62 0.68
CA ASN A 880 1.00 -9.67 1.38
C ASN A 880 1.74 -8.74 0.38
N PRO A 881 1.46 -7.43 0.36
CA PRO A 881 2.04 -6.51 -0.62
C PRO A 881 3.52 -6.20 -0.37
N GLU A 882 4.06 -6.58 0.78
CA GLU A 882 5.47 -6.37 1.16
C GLU A 882 6.42 -7.42 0.59
N THR A 883 5.88 -8.48 -0.05
CA THR A 883 6.66 -9.67 -0.41
C THR A 883 7.29 -9.60 -1.81
N VAL A 884 8.42 -10.29 -1.97
CA VAL A 884 9.03 -10.58 -3.27
C VAL A 884 8.31 -11.72 -3.97
N SER A 885 7.73 -12.69 -3.24
CA SER A 885 6.90 -13.74 -3.88
C SER A 885 5.68 -13.19 -4.63
N THR A 886 5.15 -12.02 -4.25
CA THR A 886 4.09 -11.32 -4.99
C THR A 886 4.62 -10.42 -6.11
N ASP A 887 5.82 -10.70 -6.61
CA ASP A 887 6.36 -10.08 -7.80
C ASP A 887 6.03 -10.97 -9.02
N PHE A 888 5.25 -10.44 -9.97
CA PHE A 888 4.80 -11.19 -11.14
C PHE A 888 5.95 -11.65 -12.05
N ASP A 889 7.16 -11.09 -11.92
CA ASP A 889 8.32 -11.55 -12.69
C ASP A 889 8.89 -12.87 -12.15
N GLU A 890 8.60 -13.24 -10.90
CA GLU A 890 9.14 -14.45 -10.27
C GLU A 890 8.43 -15.73 -10.73
N CYS A 891 7.14 -15.66 -11.10
CA CYS A 891 6.30 -16.82 -11.40
C CYS A 891 5.48 -16.68 -12.70
N ASP A 892 5.00 -17.80 -13.26
CA ASP A 892 4.32 -17.78 -14.58
C ASP A 892 2.92 -17.16 -14.47
N LYS A 893 2.26 -17.38 -13.33
CA LYS A 893 0.98 -16.77 -12.96
C LYS A 893 1.01 -16.39 -11.49
N LEU A 894 0.82 -15.10 -11.21
CA LEU A 894 0.69 -14.59 -9.85
C LEU A 894 -0.78 -14.22 -9.58
N TYR A 895 -1.37 -14.85 -8.59
CA TYR A 895 -2.67 -14.47 -8.05
C TYR A 895 -2.49 -13.70 -6.73
N PHE A 896 -2.82 -12.42 -6.75
CA PHE A 896 -2.89 -11.60 -5.54
C PHE A 896 -4.24 -11.82 -4.84
N GLU A 897 -4.35 -12.90 -4.08
CA GLU A 897 -5.64 -13.44 -3.61
C GLU A 897 -5.62 -14.04 -2.22
N GLU A 898 -6.84 -14.26 -1.70
CA GLU A 898 -7.09 -14.79 -0.36
C GLU A 898 -6.53 -16.20 -0.18
N LEU A 899 -5.80 -16.45 0.91
CA LEU A 899 -5.30 -17.78 1.29
C LEU A 899 -6.35 -18.57 2.09
N SER A 900 -7.56 -18.67 1.56
CA SER A 900 -8.64 -19.47 2.15
C SER A 900 -8.94 -20.72 1.33
N GLN A 901 -9.52 -21.74 1.96
CA GLN A 901 -9.90 -22.97 1.29
C GLN A 901 -10.78 -22.70 0.06
N GLU A 902 -11.80 -21.85 0.19
CA GLU A 902 -12.67 -21.46 -0.94
C GLU A 902 -11.85 -20.96 -2.14
N ARG A 903 -10.95 -20.01 -1.90
CA ARG A 903 -10.26 -19.28 -2.98
C ARG A 903 -9.12 -20.08 -3.58
N ILE A 904 -8.39 -20.84 -2.77
CA ILE A 904 -7.36 -21.75 -3.25
C ILE A 904 -7.99 -22.83 -4.13
N LEU A 905 -9.15 -23.39 -3.73
CA LEU A 905 -9.89 -24.35 -4.56
C LEU A 905 -10.39 -23.72 -5.86
N ASP A 906 -10.90 -22.48 -5.82
CA ASP A 906 -11.31 -21.76 -7.03
C ASP A 906 -10.16 -21.65 -8.03
N VAL A 907 -8.95 -21.28 -7.59
CA VAL A 907 -7.79 -21.19 -8.49
C VAL A 907 -7.31 -22.58 -8.93
N PHE A 908 -7.11 -23.49 -7.98
CA PHE A 908 -6.53 -24.81 -8.26
C PHE A 908 -7.38 -25.59 -9.27
N GLN A 909 -8.70 -25.54 -9.13
CA GLN A 909 -9.62 -26.23 -10.04
C GLN A 909 -9.74 -25.52 -11.40
N GLN A 910 -9.69 -24.18 -11.41
CA GLN A 910 -9.76 -23.40 -12.65
C GLN A 910 -8.48 -23.55 -13.50
N GLU A 911 -7.31 -23.55 -12.87
CA GLU A 911 -6.01 -23.77 -13.51
C GLU A 911 -5.71 -25.26 -13.77
N GLN A 912 -6.44 -26.17 -13.12
CA GLN A 912 -6.19 -27.61 -13.15
C GLN A 912 -4.72 -27.92 -12.81
N CYS A 913 -4.25 -27.39 -11.68
CA CYS A 913 -2.84 -27.49 -11.27
C CYS A 913 -2.40 -28.93 -11.02
N ASP A 914 -1.15 -29.26 -11.37
CA ASP A 914 -0.54 -30.59 -11.20
C ASP A 914 -0.28 -31.00 -9.73
N GLY A 915 -0.26 -30.02 -8.82
CA GLY A 915 -0.02 -30.22 -7.39
C GLY A 915 0.08 -28.91 -6.59
N CYS A 916 -0.03 -29.03 -5.28
CA CYS A 916 0.07 -27.94 -4.29
C CYS A 916 0.89 -28.39 -3.07
N ALA A 917 1.46 -27.49 -2.28
CA ALA A 917 2.33 -27.83 -1.15
C ALA A 917 1.66 -27.92 0.25
N VAL A 918 0.32 -27.79 0.39
CA VAL A 918 -0.36 -27.54 1.70
C VAL A 918 -1.69 -28.32 1.86
N PRO A 919 -2.19 -28.67 3.08
CA PRO A 919 -3.31 -29.60 3.31
C PRO A 919 -4.70 -29.18 2.75
N LEU A 920 -4.97 -29.50 1.48
CA LEU A 920 -6.29 -29.37 0.84
C LEU A 920 -6.84 -30.72 0.33
N TYR A 921 -6.24 -31.81 0.81
CA TYR A 921 -6.38 -33.18 0.31
C TYR A 921 -7.84 -33.68 0.24
N LYS A 922 -8.66 -33.36 1.25
CA LYS A 922 -10.07 -33.81 1.31
C LYS A 922 -10.94 -33.27 0.16
N ASN A 923 -10.48 -32.24 -0.55
CA ASN A 923 -11.17 -31.62 -1.69
C ASN A 923 -10.53 -31.96 -3.05
N GLY A 924 -9.75 -33.05 -3.12
CA GLY A 924 -9.17 -33.55 -4.37
C GLY A 924 -7.91 -32.81 -4.84
N VAL A 925 -7.29 -32.00 -3.97
CA VAL A 925 -6.02 -31.33 -4.27
C VAL A 925 -4.86 -32.30 -4.06
N LYS A 926 -4.04 -32.50 -5.09
CA LYS A 926 -2.83 -33.33 -5.00
C LYS A 926 -1.73 -32.58 -4.24
N ILE A 927 -1.37 -33.08 -3.06
CA ILE A 927 -0.33 -32.48 -2.23
C ILE A 927 1.04 -33.06 -2.55
N MET A 928 2.02 -32.18 -2.73
CA MET A 928 3.41 -32.49 -3.00
C MET A 928 4.19 -32.59 -1.69
N GLY A 929 5.14 -33.52 -1.60
CA GLY A 929 5.96 -33.71 -0.41
C GLY A 929 5.30 -34.59 0.65
N THR A 930 5.46 -34.24 1.92
CA THR A 930 4.91 -35.00 3.05
C THR A 930 3.39 -35.06 2.98
N SER A 931 2.83 -36.28 3.11
CA SER A 931 1.38 -36.47 3.04
C SER A 931 0.66 -35.64 4.12
N PRO A 932 -0.47 -34.97 3.81
CA PRO A 932 -1.27 -34.24 4.79
C PRO A 932 -1.73 -35.10 5.97
N LEU A 933 -1.92 -36.41 5.76
CA LEU A 933 -2.24 -37.34 6.85
C LEU A 933 -1.07 -37.49 7.84
N GLN A 934 0.17 -37.36 7.37
CA GLN A 934 1.35 -37.40 8.24
C GLN A 934 1.59 -36.05 8.92
N ILE A 935 1.28 -34.94 8.26
CA ILE A 935 1.29 -33.60 8.87
C ILE A 935 0.31 -33.57 10.05
N ASP A 936 -0.93 -34.00 9.83
CA ASP A 936 -1.97 -34.10 10.87
C ASP A 936 -1.51 -34.98 12.05
N ARG A 937 -0.91 -36.15 11.77
CA ARG A 937 -0.34 -37.02 12.81
C ARG A 937 0.82 -36.40 13.60
N ALA A 938 1.60 -35.52 12.98
CA ALA A 938 2.74 -34.86 13.61
C ALA A 938 2.32 -33.62 14.42
N GLU A 939 1.29 -32.90 13.95
CA GLU A 939 0.75 -31.71 14.64
C GLU A 939 -0.25 -32.07 15.74
N ASP A 940 -0.94 -33.21 15.65
CA ASP A 940 -1.69 -33.78 16.76
C ASP A 940 -0.73 -34.27 17.85
N ARG A 941 -0.71 -33.53 18.97
CA ARG A 941 0.23 -33.78 20.07
C ARG A 941 0.06 -35.17 20.69
N SER A 942 -1.16 -35.69 20.75
CA SER A 942 -1.43 -37.00 21.35
C SER A 942 -0.87 -38.11 20.46
N VAL A 943 -1.12 -38.02 19.16
CA VAL A 943 -0.59 -38.97 18.17
C VAL A 943 0.92 -38.88 18.10
N PHE A 944 1.48 -37.66 18.00
CA PHE A 944 2.92 -37.44 17.92
C PHE A 944 3.66 -38.03 19.14
N SER A 945 3.14 -37.79 20.35
CA SER A 945 3.72 -38.39 21.55
C SER A 945 3.71 -39.91 21.52
N ALA A 946 2.59 -40.53 21.15
CA ALA A 946 2.50 -41.99 21.12
C ALA A 946 3.51 -42.59 20.13
N VAL A 947 3.76 -41.90 19.01
CA VAL A 947 4.80 -42.27 18.04
C VAL A 947 6.19 -42.18 18.67
N LEU A 948 6.50 -41.11 19.43
CA LEU A 948 7.78 -41.01 20.13
C LEU A 948 7.98 -42.13 21.16
N ASP A 949 6.92 -42.49 21.89
CA ASP A 949 6.96 -43.58 22.88
C ASP A 949 7.22 -44.94 22.20
N GLU A 950 6.59 -45.20 21.05
CA GLU A 950 6.83 -46.40 20.22
C GLU A 950 8.29 -46.43 19.71
N LEU A 951 8.82 -45.28 19.29
CA LEU A 951 10.20 -45.13 18.83
C LEU A 951 11.23 -45.08 19.97
N GLN A 952 10.78 -45.14 21.23
CA GLN A 952 11.62 -45.01 22.43
C GLN A 952 12.41 -43.68 22.48
N ILE A 953 11.84 -42.62 21.91
CA ILE A 953 12.40 -41.26 21.95
C ILE A 953 11.84 -40.54 23.18
N ALA A 954 12.73 -40.07 24.05
CA ALA A 954 12.34 -39.36 25.25
C ALA A 954 11.66 -38.02 24.93
N GLN A 955 10.66 -37.66 25.73
CA GLN A 955 9.97 -36.38 25.68
C GLN A 955 9.62 -35.92 27.10
N ALA A 956 9.42 -34.61 27.27
CA ALA A 956 9.00 -34.08 28.58
C ALA A 956 7.61 -34.62 28.95
N PRO A 957 7.37 -35.00 30.23
CA PRO A 957 6.06 -35.46 30.67
C PRO A 957 4.96 -34.46 30.31
N TRP A 958 3.87 -34.93 29.71
CA TRP A 958 2.76 -34.07 29.27
C TRP A 958 1.41 -34.76 29.47
N LYS A 959 0.33 -33.98 29.44
CA LYS A 959 -1.05 -34.50 29.42
C LYS A 959 -1.96 -33.51 28.68
N ALA A 960 -2.81 -34.03 27.80
CA ALA A 960 -3.96 -33.28 27.27
C ALA A 960 -5.04 -33.22 28.35
N VAL A 961 -5.56 -32.02 28.62
CA VAL A 961 -6.53 -31.78 29.68
C VAL A 961 -7.76 -31.06 29.14
N ASN A 962 -8.94 -31.52 29.59
CA ASN A 962 -10.24 -30.95 29.19
C ASN A 962 -10.92 -30.22 30.34
N SER A 963 -10.40 -30.34 31.56
CA SER A 963 -10.91 -29.72 32.77
C SER A 963 -9.78 -29.14 33.62
N LEU A 964 -10.13 -28.15 34.44
CA LEU A 964 -9.20 -27.59 35.41
C LEU A 964 -8.75 -28.64 36.44
N ASP A 965 -9.62 -29.56 36.82
CA ASP A 965 -9.29 -30.61 37.79
C ASP A 965 -8.25 -31.58 37.22
N ASP A 966 -8.39 -31.97 35.94
CA ASP A 966 -7.40 -32.81 35.25
C ASP A 966 -6.04 -32.12 35.15
N ALA A 967 -6.06 -30.79 34.91
CA ALA A 967 -4.87 -29.95 34.88
C ALA A 967 -4.16 -29.93 36.23
N LEU A 968 -4.89 -29.66 37.31
CA LEU A 968 -4.35 -29.61 38.67
C LEU A 968 -3.82 -30.97 39.14
N GLN A 969 -4.50 -32.06 38.79
CA GLN A 969 -4.05 -33.41 39.13
C GLN A 969 -2.72 -33.74 38.43
N PHE A 970 -2.59 -33.38 37.16
CA PHE A 970 -1.36 -33.61 36.41
C PHE A 970 -0.20 -32.78 36.96
N THR A 971 -0.39 -31.48 37.19
CA THR A 971 0.68 -30.61 37.72
C THR A 971 1.13 -31.01 39.12
N LYS A 972 0.25 -31.59 39.96
CA LYS A 972 0.65 -32.21 41.24
C LYS A 972 1.57 -33.42 41.06
N THR A 973 1.44 -34.15 39.95
CA THR A 973 2.25 -35.34 39.67
C THR A 973 3.63 -34.98 39.15
N VAL A 974 3.74 -33.99 38.26
CA VAL A 974 5.01 -33.62 37.60
C VAL A 974 5.72 -32.42 38.25
N GLY A 975 5.02 -31.66 39.09
CA GLY A 975 5.53 -30.46 39.76
C GLY A 975 5.63 -29.23 38.84
N TYR A 976 5.64 -28.05 39.45
CA TYR A 976 5.86 -26.77 38.76
C TYR A 976 7.37 -26.52 38.50
N PRO A 977 7.73 -25.64 37.54
CA PRO A 977 6.84 -25.00 36.55
C PRO A 977 6.36 -25.98 35.47
N CYS A 978 5.21 -25.66 34.88
CA CYS A 978 4.62 -26.35 33.73
C CYS A 978 4.40 -25.36 32.59
N LEU A 979 4.32 -25.86 31.36
CA LEU A 979 4.07 -25.08 30.15
C LEU A 979 2.70 -25.46 29.60
N LEU A 980 1.87 -24.46 29.32
CA LEU A 980 0.53 -24.61 28.79
C LEU A 980 0.54 -24.23 27.31
N ARG A 981 0.04 -25.12 26.44
CA ARG A 981 0.06 -24.96 24.97
C ARG A 981 -1.27 -25.38 24.34
N PRO A 982 -1.88 -24.56 23.48
CA PRO A 982 -2.95 -25.03 22.59
C PRO A 982 -2.40 -25.91 21.46
N SER A 983 -3.21 -26.84 20.93
CA SER A 983 -2.87 -27.66 19.76
C SER A 983 -3.03 -26.87 18.44
N TYR A 984 -2.27 -27.22 17.39
CA TYR A 984 -2.27 -26.59 16.06
C TYR A 984 -1.88 -25.10 16.04
N VAL A 985 -0.96 -24.69 16.92
CA VAL A 985 -0.50 -23.30 17.03
C VAL A 985 1.00 -23.22 16.84
N LEU A 986 1.43 -22.25 16.02
CA LEU A 986 2.82 -21.89 15.81
C LEU A 986 3.23 -20.68 16.67
N SER A 987 4.53 -20.57 16.93
CA SER A 987 5.18 -19.37 17.46
C SER A 987 4.67 -18.88 18.82
N GLY A 988 4.41 -19.83 19.73
CA GLY A 988 4.10 -19.52 21.12
C GLY A 988 2.75 -18.84 21.37
N SER A 989 1.84 -18.80 20.39
CA SER A 989 0.58 -18.06 20.55
C SER A 989 -0.27 -18.69 21.67
N ALA A 990 -0.57 -17.89 22.71
CA ALA A 990 -1.20 -18.36 23.95
C ALA A 990 -0.44 -19.46 24.73
N MET A 991 0.88 -19.59 24.50
CA MET A 991 1.75 -20.45 25.32
C MET A 991 2.24 -19.70 26.55
N ASN A 992 2.03 -20.27 27.73
CA ASN A 992 2.40 -19.65 29.01
C ASN A 992 3.11 -20.64 29.93
N VAL A 993 4.19 -20.18 30.59
CA VAL A 993 4.82 -20.93 31.70
C VAL A 993 4.06 -20.59 32.97
N VAL A 994 3.56 -21.62 33.65
CA VAL A 994 2.84 -21.51 34.91
C VAL A 994 3.71 -22.01 36.05
N TYR A 995 3.85 -21.19 37.10
CA TYR A 995 4.69 -21.46 38.26
C TYR A 995 3.88 -21.90 39.49
N GLY A 996 2.55 -21.82 39.44
CA GLY A 996 1.67 -22.27 40.51
C GLY A 996 0.22 -22.45 40.07
N GLU A 997 -0.62 -22.90 41.01
CA GLU A 997 -2.02 -23.27 40.73
C GLU A 997 -2.89 -22.07 40.29
N GLU A 998 -2.70 -20.89 40.88
CA GLU A 998 -3.48 -19.70 40.52
C GLU A 998 -3.20 -19.21 39.09
N GLU A 999 -1.93 -19.22 38.66
CA GLU A 999 -1.57 -18.91 37.28
C GLU A 999 -2.16 -19.93 36.31
N LEU A 1000 -2.11 -21.22 36.66
CA LEU A 1000 -2.71 -22.29 35.86
C LEU A 1000 -4.21 -22.06 35.62
N LYS A 1001 -4.98 -21.69 36.65
CA LYS A 1001 -6.41 -21.38 36.53
C LYS A 1001 -6.67 -20.27 35.53
N ASN A 1002 -5.91 -19.18 35.62
CA ASN A 1002 -6.09 -18.00 34.78
C ASN A 1002 -5.76 -18.29 33.31
N PHE A 1003 -4.61 -18.92 33.04
CA PHE A 1003 -4.17 -19.17 31.66
C PHE A 1003 -4.94 -20.29 30.97
N LEU A 1004 -5.41 -21.30 31.72
CA LEU A 1004 -6.22 -22.38 31.14
C LEU A 1004 -7.55 -21.84 30.59
N ALA A 1005 -8.21 -20.93 31.31
CA ALA A 1005 -9.42 -20.25 30.85
C ALA A 1005 -9.18 -19.46 29.54
N GLU A 1006 -8.01 -18.83 29.40
CA GLU A 1006 -7.63 -18.12 28.19
C GLU A 1006 -7.34 -19.08 27.02
N ALA A 1007 -6.54 -20.12 27.25
CA ALA A 1007 -6.16 -21.07 26.19
C ALA A 1007 -7.35 -21.89 25.64
N THR A 1008 -8.31 -22.27 26.49
CA THR A 1008 -9.55 -22.94 26.05
C THR A 1008 -10.41 -22.07 25.13
N ARG A 1009 -10.26 -20.73 25.17
CA ARG A 1009 -10.96 -19.84 24.23
C ARG A 1009 -10.31 -19.82 22.86
N VAL A 1010 -8.99 -20.00 22.79
CA VAL A 1010 -8.19 -19.99 21.56
C VAL A 1010 -8.36 -21.29 20.79
N SER A 1011 -8.46 -22.42 21.49
CA SER A 1011 -8.71 -23.74 20.89
C SER A 1011 -10.00 -24.34 21.44
N GLN A 1012 -11.12 -24.14 20.75
CA GLN A 1012 -12.44 -24.66 21.16
C GLN A 1012 -12.67 -26.11 20.70
N GLU A 1013 -12.01 -26.54 19.62
CA GLU A 1013 -12.19 -27.86 19.03
C GLU A 1013 -11.13 -28.88 19.50
N HIS A 1014 -10.04 -28.43 20.12
CA HIS A 1014 -8.93 -29.28 20.53
C HIS A 1014 -8.52 -29.06 22.00
N PRO A 1015 -8.04 -30.12 22.68
CA PRO A 1015 -7.63 -30.03 24.08
C PRO A 1015 -6.41 -29.11 24.28
N VAL A 1016 -6.34 -28.51 25.47
CA VAL A 1016 -5.15 -27.78 25.93
C VAL A 1016 -4.14 -28.80 26.46
N VAL A 1017 -2.87 -28.61 26.13
CA VAL A 1017 -1.78 -29.49 26.54
C VAL A 1017 -0.98 -28.84 27.66
N ILE A 1018 -0.73 -29.59 28.74
CA ILE A 1018 0.20 -29.21 29.80
C ILE A 1018 1.44 -30.08 29.70
N THR A 1019 2.61 -29.47 29.68
CA THR A 1019 3.92 -30.14 29.61
C THR A 1019 4.79 -29.73 30.79
N LYS A 1020 5.56 -30.64 31.39
CA LYS A 1020 6.56 -30.28 32.41
C LYS A 1020 7.61 -29.36 31.78
N PHE A 1021 7.80 -28.17 32.35
CA PHE A 1021 8.85 -27.27 31.91
C PHE A 1021 10.18 -27.68 32.57
N VAL A 1022 11.19 -27.96 31.76
CA VAL A 1022 12.53 -28.36 32.23
C VAL A 1022 13.38 -27.10 32.36
N GLN A 1023 13.79 -26.78 33.58
CA GLN A 1023 14.56 -25.56 33.85
C GLN A 1023 16.06 -25.78 33.58
N GLY A 1024 16.75 -24.75 33.11
CA GLY A 1024 18.20 -24.78 32.83
C GLY A 1024 18.59 -25.70 31.67
N ALA A 1025 17.64 -26.03 30.78
CA ALA A 1025 17.90 -26.82 29.60
C ALA A 1025 18.36 -25.93 28.45
N ARG A 1026 19.29 -26.44 27.63
CA ARG A 1026 19.62 -25.82 26.34
C ARG A 1026 18.52 -26.12 25.33
N GLU A 1027 18.28 -25.20 24.42
CA GLU A 1027 17.39 -25.40 23.28
C GLU A 1027 18.22 -25.58 22.00
N VAL A 1028 17.84 -26.57 21.19
CA VAL A 1028 18.56 -26.97 19.99
C VAL A 1028 17.55 -27.13 18.88
N GLU A 1029 17.80 -26.48 17.75
CA GLU A 1029 16.99 -26.58 16.54
C GLU A 1029 17.64 -27.56 15.56
N MET A 1030 16.80 -28.40 14.94
CA MET A 1030 17.20 -29.35 13.90
C MET A 1030 16.37 -29.07 12.65
N ASP A 1031 16.95 -28.31 11.72
CA ASP A 1031 16.36 -28.08 10.41
C ASP A 1031 16.79 -29.20 9.48
N ALA A 1032 15.83 -29.88 8.84
CA ALA A 1032 16.12 -31.05 8.02
C ALA A 1032 15.26 -31.13 6.76
N VAL A 1033 15.85 -31.68 5.70
CA VAL A 1033 15.13 -32.12 4.50
C VAL A 1033 15.19 -33.63 4.44
N ALA A 1034 14.02 -34.26 4.34
CA ALA A 1034 13.91 -35.71 4.19
C ALA A 1034 13.34 -36.09 2.82
N LYS A 1035 13.80 -37.23 2.29
CA LYS A 1035 13.26 -37.86 1.10
C LYS A 1035 12.97 -39.32 1.38
N ASP A 1036 11.72 -39.74 1.16
CA ASP A 1036 11.25 -41.10 1.42
C ASP A 1036 11.56 -41.57 2.85
N GLY A 1037 11.34 -40.67 3.83
CA GLY A 1037 11.58 -40.94 5.25
C GLY A 1037 13.06 -40.87 5.70
N ARG A 1038 14.00 -40.56 4.81
CA ARG A 1038 15.44 -40.45 5.14
C ARG A 1038 15.88 -38.99 5.11
N VAL A 1039 16.55 -38.54 6.18
CA VAL A 1039 17.17 -37.21 6.23
C VAL A 1039 18.35 -37.15 5.24
N ILE A 1040 18.28 -36.23 4.28
CA ILE A 1040 19.30 -36.04 3.22
C ILE A 1040 20.15 -34.79 3.44
N SER A 1041 19.63 -33.80 4.16
CA SER A 1041 20.33 -32.58 4.57
C SER A 1041 19.83 -32.17 5.95
N HIS A 1042 20.72 -31.65 6.79
CA HIS A 1042 20.33 -31.08 8.07
C HIS A 1042 21.31 -30.00 8.56
N ALA A 1043 20.83 -29.15 9.46
CA ALA A 1043 21.61 -28.19 10.22
C ALA A 1043 21.17 -28.22 11.70
N ILE A 1044 22.14 -28.13 12.60
CA ILE A 1044 21.89 -28.08 14.04
C ILE A 1044 22.34 -26.72 14.56
N SER A 1045 21.42 -25.99 15.17
CA SER A 1045 21.65 -24.68 15.77
C SER A 1045 21.38 -24.74 17.27
N GLU A 1046 22.14 -24.01 18.07
CA GLU A 1046 21.97 -23.92 19.52
C GLU A 1046 21.55 -22.50 19.90
N HIS A 1047 20.51 -22.39 20.74
CA HIS A 1047 20.08 -21.09 21.27
C HIS A 1047 21.10 -20.56 22.28
N VAL A 1048 21.27 -19.24 22.31
CA VAL A 1048 22.05 -18.59 23.38
C VAL A 1048 21.25 -18.64 24.68
N GLU A 1049 19.95 -18.35 24.59
CA GLU A 1049 19.01 -18.47 25.69
C GLU A 1049 18.76 -19.94 26.08
N ASP A 1050 18.55 -20.18 27.37
CA ASP A 1050 17.98 -21.44 27.84
C ASP A 1050 16.54 -21.60 27.31
N ALA A 1051 16.08 -22.86 27.19
CA ALA A 1051 14.75 -23.20 26.71
C ALA A 1051 13.65 -22.43 27.47
N GLY A 1052 12.69 -21.87 26.73
CA GLY A 1052 11.56 -21.11 27.27
C GLY A 1052 11.45 -19.66 26.81
N VAL A 1053 12.39 -19.20 25.98
CA VAL A 1053 12.33 -17.90 25.29
C VAL A 1053 12.06 -18.14 23.81
N HIS A 1054 11.15 -17.36 23.22
CA HIS A 1054 10.95 -17.35 21.78
C HIS A 1054 11.58 -16.07 21.19
N SER A 1055 12.49 -16.22 20.24
CA SER A 1055 13.31 -15.14 19.65
C SER A 1055 12.82 -14.72 18.25
N GLY A 1056 13.37 -13.61 17.74
CA GLY A 1056 13.24 -13.17 16.35
C GLY A 1056 14.62 -12.90 15.73
N ASP A 1057 14.70 -12.59 14.43
CA ASP A 1057 15.92 -12.84 13.66
C ASP A 1057 16.75 -11.60 13.27
N ALA A 1058 18.07 -11.72 13.48
CA ALA A 1058 19.13 -11.00 12.79
C ALA A 1058 20.39 -11.86 12.81
N ALA A 1059 21.08 -12.04 11.68
CA ALA A 1059 22.26 -12.91 11.62
C ALA A 1059 23.49 -12.18 11.08
N CYS A 1060 24.64 -12.44 11.69
CA CYS A 1060 25.92 -11.88 11.29
C CYS A 1060 27.01 -12.96 11.35
N PHE A 1061 28.09 -12.73 10.63
CA PHE A 1061 29.23 -13.64 10.58
C PHE A 1061 30.46 -13.03 11.27
N GLY A 1062 31.16 -13.85 12.03
CA GLY A 1062 32.41 -13.51 12.72
C GLY A 1062 33.33 -14.72 12.75
N GLU A 1063 34.62 -14.49 13.01
CA GLU A 1063 35.61 -15.56 13.18
C GLU A 1063 35.30 -16.44 14.41
N ASN A 1064 34.54 -15.89 15.35
CA ASN A 1064 34.07 -16.56 16.56
C ASN A 1064 32.67 -16.05 16.94
N ILE A 1065 32.05 -16.71 17.92
CA ILE A 1065 30.71 -16.35 18.41
C ILE A 1065 30.64 -14.92 18.94
N TYR A 1066 31.72 -14.42 19.56
CA TYR A 1066 31.77 -13.10 20.18
C TYR A 1066 31.66 -11.96 19.15
N THR A 1067 32.48 -12.01 18.10
CA THR A 1067 32.45 -11.03 17.01
C THR A 1067 31.17 -11.12 16.19
N ALA A 1068 30.66 -12.34 15.95
CA ALA A 1068 29.37 -12.54 15.29
C ALA A 1068 28.21 -11.95 16.11
N PHE A 1069 28.20 -12.18 17.42
CA PHE A 1069 27.20 -11.68 18.36
C PHE A 1069 27.20 -10.15 18.44
N LEU A 1070 28.36 -9.50 18.57
CA LEU A 1070 28.45 -8.04 18.56
C LEU A 1070 27.96 -7.43 17.25
N LYS A 1071 28.33 -8.01 16.10
CA LYS A 1071 27.82 -7.57 14.79
C LYS A 1071 26.29 -7.74 14.70
N ALA A 1072 25.75 -8.85 15.20
CA ALA A 1072 24.31 -9.08 15.22
C ALA A 1072 23.58 -8.04 16.10
N MET A 1073 24.11 -7.75 17.29
CA MET A 1073 23.57 -6.69 18.15
C MET A 1073 23.60 -5.33 17.46
N ILE A 1074 24.72 -4.92 16.87
CA ILE A 1074 24.79 -3.61 16.19
C ILE A 1074 23.81 -3.55 15.00
N SER A 1075 23.60 -4.68 14.32
CA SER A 1075 22.66 -4.78 13.20
C SER A 1075 21.19 -4.59 13.60
N THR A 1076 20.82 -4.84 14.85
CA THR A 1076 19.47 -4.55 15.38
C THR A 1076 19.32 -3.09 15.83
N GLY A 1077 20.32 -2.24 15.58
CA GLY A 1077 20.35 -0.83 16.00
C GLY A 1077 20.94 -0.61 17.39
N PHE A 1078 21.46 -1.66 18.03
CA PHE A 1078 22.09 -1.57 19.34
C PHE A 1078 23.38 -0.74 19.27
N LYS A 1079 23.53 0.21 20.19
CA LYS A 1079 24.80 0.91 20.41
C LYS A 1079 25.56 0.21 21.52
N LEU A 1080 26.80 -0.19 21.26
CA LEU A 1080 27.65 -0.75 22.30
C LEU A 1080 27.83 0.29 23.42
N PRO A 1081 27.59 -0.07 24.69
CA PRO A 1081 27.69 0.87 25.79
C PRO A 1081 29.14 1.33 25.97
N GLN A 1082 29.29 2.54 26.49
CA GLN A 1082 30.58 3.14 26.83
C GLN A 1082 30.60 3.67 28.27
N LYS A 1083 29.46 3.69 28.98
CA LYS A 1083 29.33 4.33 30.29
C LYS A 1083 28.87 3.35 31.38
N GLY A 1084 27.57 3.29 31.63
CA GLY A 1084 27.00 2.80 32.89
C GLY A 1084 26.01 1.67 32.67
N ILE A 1085 26.13 0.59 33.45
CA ILE A 1085 25.27 -0.60 33.34
C ILE A 1085 24.49 -0.81 34.64
N ILE A 1086 23.19 -1.09 34.54
CA ILE A 1086 22.34 -1.47 35.68
C ILE A 1086 22.17 -2.99 35.79
N GLY A 1087 22.24 -3.57 37.00
CA GLY A 1087 21.76 -4.94 37.33
C GLY A 1087 21.25 -5.03 38.78
N ILE A 1088 20.53 -6.04 39.33
CA ILE A 1088 19.96 -7.35 38.97
C ILE A 1088 18.92 -7.71 40.07
N GLN A 1089 18.17 -8.81 39.91
CA GLN A 1089 17.33 -9.40 40.96
C GLN A 1089 18.13 -10.26 41.96
N HIS A 1090 17.70 -10.31 43.22
CA HIS A 1090 18.37 -11.05 44.31
C HIS A 1090 18.67 -12.53 44.00
N SER A 1091 17.77 -13.23 43.31
CA SER A 1091 17.91 -14.68 43.02
C SER A 1091 19.02 -15.03 42.03
N PHE A 1092 19.47 -14.07 41.21
CA PHE A 1092 20.55 -14.30 40.25
C PHE A 1092 21.95 -14.01 40.80
N ARG A 1093 22.05 -13.49 42.04
CA ARG A 1093 23.33 -13.10 42.67
C ARG A 1093 24.44 -14.16 42.58
N PRO A 1094 24.21 -15.45 42.90
CA PRO A 1094 25.29 -16.45 42.86
C PRO A 1094 25.86 -16.68 41.45
N HIS A 1095 25.03 -16.55 40.42
CA HIS A 1095 25.43 -16.80 39.03
C HIS A 1095 25.97 -15.55 38.34
N PHE A 1096 25.58 -14.35 38.79
CA PHE A 1096 25.91 -13.09 38.15
C PHE A 1096 27.25 -12.49 38.59
N LEU A 1097 27.80 -12.89 39.75
CA LEU A 1097 29.00 -12.24 40.32
C LEU A 1097 30.20 -12.23 39.35
N GLY A 1098 30.49 -13.36 38.71
CA GLY A 1098 31.58 -13.44 37.73
C GLY A 1098 31.37 -12.53 36.52
N THR A 1099 30.13 -12.44 36.02
CA THR A 1099 29.77 -11.51 34.93
C THR A 1099 29.89 -10.05 35.36
N ALA A 1100 29.51 -9.72 36.60
CA ALA A 1100 29.67 -8.36 37.15
C ALA A 1100 31.14 -7.96 37.30
N GLN A 1101 32.00 -8.89 37.76
CA GLN A 1101 33.45 -8.69 37.83
C GLN A 1101 34.03 -8.44 36.44
N GLN A 1102 33.61 -9.21 35.43
CA GLN A 1102 34.06 -9.02 34.06
C GLN A 1102 33.65 -7.65 33.50
N LEU A 1103 32.40 -7.23 33.70
CA LEU A 1103 31.96 -5.90 33.27
C LEU A 1103 32.76 -4.77 33.94
N LYS A 1104 33.13 -4.94 35.21
CA LYS A 1104 34.05 -4.03 35.92
C LYS A 1104 35.43 -4.01 35.28
N GLU A 1105 36.00 -5.18 34.92
CA GLU A 1105 37.31 -5.29 34.28
C GLU A 1105 37.35 -4.60 32.91
N GLU A 1106 36.26 -4.64 32.16
CA GLU A 1106 36.09 -3.89 30.91
C GLU A 1106 35.89 -2.38 31.11
N GLY A 1107 35.87 -1.90 32.36
CA GLY A 1107 35.80 -0.48 32.72
C GLY A 1107 34.40 0.11 32.83
N PHE A 1108 33.35 -0.72 32.82
CA PHE A 1108 31.98 -0.22 32.97
C PHE A 1108 31.67 0.24 34.39
N LYS A 1109 30.96 1.36 34.49
CA LYS A 1109 30.47 1.86 35.77
C LYS A 1109 29.17 1.15 36.14
N LEU A 1110 29.13 0.46 37.26
CA LEU A 1110 27.95 -0.31 37.65
C LEU A 1110 27.00 0.50 38.54
N TYR A 1111 25.73 0.43 38.20
CA TYR A 1111 24.60 0.97 38.97
C TYR A 1111 23.72 -0.20 39.39
N ALA A 1112 23.15 -0.15 40.60
CA ALA A 1112 22.27 -1.21 41.06
C ALA A 1112 21.30 -0.69 42.09
N THR A 1113 20.15 -1.35 42.25
CA THR A 1113 19.25 -1.04 43.36
C THR A 1113 19.95 -1.32 44.69
N GLU A 1114 19.63 -0.56 45.73
CA GLU A 1114 20.36 -0.51 47.02
C GLU A 1114 20.87 -1.88 47.50
N ALA A 1115 19.97 -2.84 47.72
CA ALA A 1115 20.36 -4.16 48.21
C ALA A 1115 21.35 -4.90 47.29
N THR A 1116 21.27 -4.69 45.97
CA THR A 1116 22.17 -5.30 44.99
C THR A 1116 23.48 -4.54 44.90
N ALA A 1117 23.47 -3.20 45.00
CA ALA A 1117 24.69 -2.40 45.08
C ALA A 1117 25.52 -2.77 46.31
N ASP A 1118 24.88 -2.87 47.48
CA ASP A 1118 25.55 -3.29 48.72
C ASP A 1118 26.16 -4.69 48.60
N TRP A 1119 25.43 -5.62 47.96
CA TRP A 1119 25.93 -6.97 47.71
C TRP A 1119 27.13 -6.99 46.74
N LEU A 1120 27.09 -6.21 45.65
CA LEU A 1120 28.22 -6.09 44.72
C LEU A 1120 29.45 -5.47 45.41
N ASN A 1121 29.25 -4.38 46.17
CA ASN A 1121 30.30 -3.71 46.92
C ASN A 1121 30.93 -4.64 47.98
N ALA A 1122 30.13 -5.46 48.66
CA ALA A 1122 30.61 -6.46 49.61
C ALA A 1122 31.41 -7.60 48.96
N ASN A 1123 31.35 -7.75 47.63
CA ASN A 1123 32.12 -8.73 46.84
C ASN A 1123 33.16 -8.04 45.94
N ASP A 1124 33.67 -6.87 46.34
CA ASP A 1124 34.72 -6.11 45.66
C ASP A 1124 34.37 -5.67 44.22
N VAL A 1125 33.08 -5.52 43.92
CA VAL A 1125 32.57 -4.97 42.66
C VAL A 1125 31.91 -3.61 42.93
N PRO A 1126 32.60 -2.47 42.64
CA PRO A 1126 32.07 -1.14 42.91
C PRO A 1126 30.76 -0.89 42.17
N ALA A 1127 29.69 -0.61 42.92
CA ALA A 1127 28.37 -0.31 42.38
C ALA A 1127 27.72 0.88 43.08
N ILE A 1128 27.10 1.77 42.30
CA ILE A 1128 26.40 2.95 42.82
C ILE A 1128 24.93 2.58 43.10
N PRO A 1129 24.43 2.80 44.33
CA PRO A 1129 23.03 2.54 44.66
C PRO A 1129 22.09 3.54 43.96
N VAL A 1130 21.02 3.04 43.36
CA VAL A 1130 19.94 3.83 42.75
C VAL A 1130 18.57 3.46 43.34
N ALA A 1131 17.66 4.44 43.36
CA ALA A 1131 16.31 4.25 43.91
C ALA A 1131 15.40 3.47 42.95
N TRP A 1132 14.44 2.72 43.50
CA TRP A 1132 13.33 2.16 42.72
C TRP A 1132 12.40 3.27 42.24
N PRO A 1133 11.78 3.16 41.03
CA PRO A 1133 10.82 4.14 40.54
C PRO A 1133 9.69 4.46 41.52
N SER A 1134 9.18 3.46 42.25
CA SER A 1134 8.10 3.61 43.24
C SER A 1134 8.46 4.37 44.51
N VAL A 1135 9.74 4.56 44.83
CA VAL A 1135 10.22 5.26 46.04
C VAL A 1135 10.97 6.56 45.72
N GLU A 1136 10.96 7.00 44.46
CA GLU A 1136 11.55 8.27 44.04
C GLU A 1136 10.89 9.44 44.80
N GLY A 1137 11.71 10.22 45.54
CA GLY A 1137 11.26 11.37 46.34
C GLY A 1137 11.09 11.12 47.85
N GLN A 1138 11.18 9.88 48.33
CA GLN A 1138 11.11 9.56 49.78
C GLN A 1138 12.49 9.54 50.48
N SER A 1139 13.57 9.44 49.70
CA SER A 1139 14.95 9.40 50.16
C SER A 1139 15.73 10.56 49.52
N THR A 1140 16.33 11.43 50.32
CA THR A 1140 17.11 12.59 49.84
C THR A 1140 18.52 12.23 49.35
N ASN A 1141 18.98 10.99 49.57
CA ASN A 1141 20.36 10.57 49.32
C ASN A 1141 20.54 9.61 48.11
N GLN A 1142 19.49 9.21 47.41
CA GLN A 1142 19.58 8.25 46.29
C GLN A 1142 19.20 8.87 44.94
N MET A 1143 19.94 8.51 43.89
CA MET A 1143 19.69 9.00 42.53
C MET A 1143 18.56 8.21 41.86
N SER A 1144 17.70 8.90 41.11
CA SER A 1144 16.63 8.28 40.30
C SER A 1144 17.23 7.50 39.13
N ILE A 1145 16.80 6.24 39.00
CA ILE A 1145 17.17 5.38 37.88
C ILE A 1145 16.66 5.92 36.55
N GLN A 1146 15.43 6.43 36.53
CA GLN A 1146 14.81 6.98 35.32
C GLN A 1146 15.55 8.23 34.86
N LYS A 1147 15.96 9.09 35.80
CA LYS A 1147 16.75 10.29 35.52
C LYS A 1147 18.13 9.93 34.95
N LEU A 1148 18.82 8.97 35.54
CA LEU A 1148 20.15 8.55 35.07
C LEU A 1148 20.12 7.98 33.65
N ILE A 1149 19.08 7.21 33.29
CA ILE A 1149 18.87 6.72 31.93
C ILE A 1149 18.60 7.89 30.97
N LYS A 1150 17.64 8.77 31.31
CA LYS A 1150 17.25 9.92 30.46
C LYS A 1150 18.37 10.93 30.24
N GLU A 1151 19.25 11.12 31.22
CA GLU A 1151 20.42 12.01 31.12
C GLU A 1151 21.62 11.34 30.42
N GLY A 1152 21.50 10.06 30.04
CA GLY A 1152 22.56 9.33 29.35
C GLY A 1152 23.77 9.01 30.23
N ASN A 1153 23.59 8.99 31.56
CA ASN A 1153 24.58 8.44 32.50
C ASN A 1153 24.61 6.91 32.45
N ILE A 1154 23.50 6.30 32.04
CA ILE A 1154 23.31 4.88 31.86
C ILE A 1154 22.88 4.65 30.42
N ASP A 1155 23.71 3.95 29.68
CA ASP A 1155 23.56 3.67 28.25
C ASP A 1155 23.34 2.18 27.96
N MET A 1156 23.21 1.37 29.02
CA MET A 1156 22.70 0.00 28.96
C MET A 1156 22.00 -0.41 30.26
N VAL A 1157 20.90 -1.16 30.12
CA VAL A 1157 20.14 -1.73 31.23
C VAL A 1157 20.16 -3.25 31.14
N ILE A 1158 20.59 -3.91 32.22
CA ILE A 1158 20.41 -5.35 32.42
C ILE A 1158 19.28 -5.53 33.44
N ASN A 1159 18.17 -6.13 33.00
CA ASN A 1159 17.03 -6.37 33.86
C ASN A 1159 16.53 -7.81 33.69
N LEU A 1160 16.90 -8.68 34.63
CA LEU A 1160 16.65 -10.13 34.58
C LEU A 1160 15.45 -10.50 35.47
N PRO A 1161 14.20 -10.53 34.95
CA PRO A 1161 13.05 -11.00 35.72
C PRO A 1161 13.02 -12.52 35.81
N ASN A 1162 12.46 -13.05 36.89
CA ASN A 1162 11.95 -14.42 36.99
C ASN A 1162 10.64 -14.46 37.79
N SER A 1163 10.08 -15.65 38.01
CA SER A 1163 8.83 -15.84 38.76
C SER A 1163 8.89 -15.39 40.22
N ASN A 1164 10.08 -15.23 40.82
CA ASN A 1164 10.26 -14.71 42.18
C ASN A 1164 10.36 -13.17 42.23
N THR A 1165 10.06 -12.47 41.15
CA THR A 1165 10.18 -11.00 41.07
C THR A 1165 9.11 -10.34 41.93
N LYS A 1166 9.52 -9.73 43.06
CA LYS A 1166 8.60 -8.99 43.94
C LYS A 1166 8.20 -7.63 43.37
N TYR A 1167 9.14 -6.91 42.77
CA TYR A 1167 8.94 -5.55 42.24
C TYR A 1167 8.58 -5.55 40.76
N VAL A 1168 7.52 -6.28 40.37
CA VAL A 1168 7.14 -6.47 38.95
C VAL A 1168 6.91 -5.14 38.23
N ARG A 1169 6.16 -4.22 38.86
CA ARG A 1169 5.84 -2.89 38.32
C ARG A 1169 7.08 -2.03 38.11
N ASP A 1170 7.96 -1.95 39.10
CA ASP A 1170 9.18 -1.14 39.02
C ASP A 1170 10.15 -1.68 37.96
N ASN A 1171 10.32 -2.99 37.88
CA ASN A 1171 11.15 -3.61 36.83
C ASN A 1171 10.56 -3.34 35.43
N TYR A 1172 9.24 -3.41 35.27
CA TYR A 1172 8.57 -3.00 34.03
C TYR A 1172 8.87 -1.54 33.68
N LEU A 1173 8.77 -0.62 34.63
CA LEU A 1173 9.05 0.81 34.42
C LEU A 1173 10.51 1.05 34.01
N ILE A 1174 11.47 0.36 34.61
CA ILE A 1174 12.89 0.45 34.24
C ILE A 1174 13.10 -0.03 32.80
N ARG A 1175 12.60 -1.23 32.45
CA ARG A 1175 12.69 -1.77 31.08
C ARG A 1175 12.06 -0.82 30.06
N ARG A 1176 10.87 -0.31 30.38
CA ARG A 1176 10.15 0.61 29.50
C ARG A 1176 10.91 1.93 29.34
N THR A 1177 11.49 2.46 30.42
CA THR A 1177 12.31 3.69 30.36
C THR A 1177 13.55 3.51 29.48
N ALA A 1178 14.19 2.35 29.51
CA ALA A 1178 15.32 2.04 28.62
C ALA A 1178 14.90 2.06 27.15
N VAL A 1179 13.83 1.33 26.81
CA VAL A 1179 13.27 1.28 25.45
C VAL A 1179 12.84 2.67 24.97
N ASP A 1180 12.11 3.42 25.80
CA ASP A 1180 11.63 4.78 25.49
C ASP A 1180 12.79 5.76 25.28
N SER A 1181 13.95 5.53 25.91
CA SER A 1181 15.13 6.40 25.80
C SER A 1181 16.12 5.95 24.72
N GLY A 1182 15.79 4.91 23.94
CA GLY A 1182 16.71 4.33 22.95
C GLY A 1182 17.97 3.72 23.56
N VAL A 1183 17.88 3.30 24.83
CA VAL A 1183 18.96 2.68 25.60
C VAL A 1183 18.87 1.17 25.48
N ALA A 1184 20.01 0.54 25.24
CA ALA A 1184 20.19 -0.90 25.18
C ALA A 1184 19.56 -1.63 26.38
N LEU A 1185 18.80 -2.69 26.12
CA LEU A 1185 18.15 -3.49 27.16
C LEU A 1185 18.45 -4.98 26.95
N LEU A 1186 19.02 -5.64 27.96
CA LEU A 1186 19.14 -7.09 28.03
C LEU A 1186 18.30 -7.66 29.18
N THR A 1187 17.51 -8.69 28.88
CA THR A 1187 16.59 -9.32 29.83
C THR A 1187 16.83 -10.80 30.08
N ASN A 1188 17.82 -11.40 29.40
CA ASN A 1188 18.20 -12.79 29.53
C ASN A 1188 19.64 -12.91 30.09
N PHE A 1189 19.85 -13.85 31.01
CA PHE A 1189 21.13 -14.01 31.69
C PHE A 1189 22.25 -14.53 30.77
N GLN A 1190 21.96 -15.53 29.95
CA GLN A 1190 22.91 -16.11 29.00
C GLN A 1190 23.38 -15.08 27.97
N VAL A 1191 22.45 -14.26 27.45
CA VAL A 1191 22.78 -13.15 26.54
C VAL A 1191 23.68 -12.12 27.22
N VAL A 1192 23.43 -11.80 28.49
CA VAL A 1192 24.26 -10.88 29.28
C VAL A 1192 25.67 -11.45 29.51
N LYS A 1193 25.77 -12.74 29.81
CA LYS A 1193 27.04 -13.42 29.96
C LYS A 1193 27.84 -13.39 28.65
N LEU A 1194 27.21 -13.76 27.53
CA LEU A 1194 27.84 -13.71 26.21
C LEU A 1194 28.28 -12.29 25.84
N PHE A 1195 27.47 -11.28 26.18
CA PHE A 1195 27.83 -9.88 25.99
C PHE A 1195 29.09 -9.48 26.77
N ALA A 1196 29.16 -9.80 28.08
CA ALA A 1196 30.33 -9.48 28.89
C ALA A 1196 31.60 -10.17 28.39
N GLU A 1197 31.48 -11.41 27.89
CA GLU A 1197 32.57 -12.13 27.24
C GLU A 1197 32.97 -11.50 25.90
N ALA A 1198 32.00 -11.04 25.12
CA ALA A 1198 32.23 -10.50 23.80
C ALA A 1198 32.89 -9.12 23.80
N MET A 1199 32.69 -8.30 24.83
CA MET A 1199 33.21 -6.93 24.87
C MET A 1199 34.74 -6.82 24.69
N LYS A 1200 35.49 -7.83 25.11
CA LYS A 1200 36.95 -7.94 24.89
C LYS A 1200 37.34 -7.92 23.40
N TYR A 1201 36.42 -8.33 22.53
CA TYR A 1201 36.61 -8.42 21.08
C TYR A 1201 36.01 -7.22 20.33
N SER A 1202 35.48 -6.22 21.03
CA SER A 1202 34.84 -5.05 20.39
C SER A 1202 35.80 -4.21 19.53
N GLY A 1203 37.10 -4.23 19.83
CA GLY A 1203 38.15 -3.64 19.01
C GLY A 1203 38.50 -4.43 17.73
N ASP A 1204 38.13 -5.71 17.68
CA ASP A 1204 38.46 -6.64 16.59
C ASP A 1204 37.34 -6.77 15.54
N LEU A 1205 36.33 -5.89 15.60
CA LEU A 1205 35.20 -5.92 14.67
C LEU A 1205 35.63 -5.53 13.25
N ASP A 1206 35.87 -6.54 12.42
CA ASP A 1206 36.24 -6.37 11.02
C ASP A 1206 35.04 -6.28 10.07
N THR A 1207 35.33 -6.07 8.78
CA THR A 1207 34.35 -6.04 7.69
C THR A 1207 34.20 -7.35 6.94
N LYS A 1208 34.77 -8.45 7.46
CA LYS A 1208 34.57 -9.77 6.85
C LYS A 1208 33.11 -10.15 6.96
N SER A 1209 32.63 -10.77 5.89
CA SER A 1209 31.26 -11.23 5.69
C SER A 1209 31.29 -12.64 5.10
N LEU A 1210 30.12 -13.27 4.91
CA LEU A 1210 30.00 -14.67 4.46
C LEU A 1210 30.89 -14.99 3.25
N PHE A 1211 30.92 -14.09 2.26
CA PHE A 1211 31.74 -14.27 1.05
C PHE A 1211 33.24 -14.43 1.37
N HIS A 1212 33.76 -13.61 2.28
CA HIS A 1212 35.16 -13.69 2.71
C HIS A 1212 35.44 -15.03 3.40
N TYR A 1213 34.53 -15.50 4.26
CA TYR A 1213 34.67 -16.80 4.94
C TYR A 1213 34.57 -18.00 3.99
N ARG A 1214 33.71 -17.92 2.96
CA ARG A 1214 33.59 -18.97 1.93
C ARG A 1214 34.85 -19.13 1.09
N GLN A 1215 35.55 -18.04 0.76
CA GLN A 1215 36.82 -18.10 0.02
C GLN A 1215 37.96 -18.80 0.79
N PHE A 1216 37.98 -18.71 2.13
CA PHE A 1216 38.95 -19.45 2.97
C PHE A 1216 38.68 -20.96 3.02
N GLY A 1217 37.44 -21.40 2.75
CA GLY A 1217 37.10 -22.83 2.68
C GLY A 1217 37.55 -23.51 1.40
N ALA A 1218 37.42 -22.82 0.25
CA ALA A 1218 37.73 -23.38 -1.08
C ALA A 1218 39.23 -23.57 -1.36
N THR A 1219 40.11 -22.93 -0.59
CA THR A 1219 41.57 -23.11 -0.69
C THR A 1219 42.12 -24.22 0.21
N LYS A 1220 41.27 -24.89 0.99
CA LYS A 1220 41.62 -26.03 1.86
C LYS A 1220 40.93 -27.36 1.48
N SER A 1221 40.21 -27.42 0.35
CA SER A 1221 39.67 -28.67 -0.21
C SER A 1221 40.44 -29.14 -1.43
#